data_AF-A0A090MC10-F1
#
_entry.id   AF-A0A090MC10-F1
#
_cell.length_a   1.000
_cell.length_b   1.000
_cell.length_c   1.000
_cell.angle_alpha   90.00
_cell.angle_beta   90.00
_cell.angle_gamma   90.00
#
_symmetry.space_group_name_H-M   'P 1'
#
loop_
_entity.id
_entity.type
_entity.pdbx_description
1 polymer ?
#
loop_
_entity_poly.entity_id
_entity_poly.type
_entity_poly.pdbx_seq_one_letter_code
_entity_poly.pdbx_strand_id
1 'polypeptide(L)'
;MDVAGLIIGIASLYTACRDCYEFYTTVSGAETESSAHLRELQIQQSILKAWGFHWQIQNEDNRKPDHTRRKHTKLHQYLSSNRFKVEGVLKSLSALADTLSNQDKLTKRYGIQLHPVNAIQDGSQVTHDVQLTIPDATMEYVKPVVSEVRNRLSVMTKLKLALKDKEKFKKLIAELRLHSESLYRLCPENAFESMNIYLTLECLARQESPAGLKWTSKLATQHAEVDEGSLVRKGYELLATTATLKALVNENRGREEANDNALPRVDEVQPDMWYLGKGLALFEGQVVYVEMRDYRGAPLDFTPEQKQRLKRRRRRALFSASLSNPQFYNADQSQYYQDASSEEDEDDESIERERPTDRRLRALIGNFFNTFQDANMMKSVYGLDIAGMIDHTEGEHKGHCSILYKLPGTIGVPSRERPPENLKLRAPVTLKSLLTNRQIQGIRCSLGARFELARKLVRAVCLLHSSGWLHKNIRAESVMFFPEDINALHEDGYDIKIEIDVSKPSLMGYIFSRPDDIIMREDPPLKPSNHRVEDPRDLPNPEVPSHHTLMWDVPIDRNPQPLARRTRRRNASIYGRNMLGRIDRNDETKETNISGFTLDYYQHPAKHADPTRLYRHAYDVYSLGILLIEIGLWENVNDSRYPNWDDREEDYYERRTWICKQYLDRVRWQCGDTYADVVLGCLMIDSSDDGIAKASERELCVKIIADLENCQA
;
A
#
# COMPACT_ATOMS: atom_id res chain seq x y z
N MET A 1 -25.28 -35.18 -19.05
CA MET A 1 -24.80 -34.72 -17.72
C MET A 1 -25.16 -33.26 -17.57
N ASP A 2 -25.81 -32.89 -16.47
CA ASP A 2 -26.10 -31.49 -16.17
C ASP A 2 -24.81 -30.79 -15.70
N VAL A 3 -24.23 -29.97 -16.58
CA VAL A 3 -22.98 -29.24 -16.35
C VAL A 3 -23.15 -28.21 -15.22
N ALA A 4 -24.34 -27.61 -15.10
CA ALA A 4 -24.61 -26.60 -14.09
C ALA A 4 -24.55 -27.19 -12.68
N GLY A 5 -25.13 -28.37 -12.47
CA GLY A 5 -25.04 -29.09 -11.20
C GLY A 5 -23.62 -29.54 -10.84
N LEU A 6 -22.79 -29.91 -11.82
CA LEU A 6 -21.37 -30.26 -11.58
C LEU A 6 -20.58 -29.04 -11.08
N ILE A 7 -20.83 -27.86 -11.64
CA ILE A 7 -20.17 -26.61 -11.25
C ILE A 7 -20.55 -26.20 -9.82
N ILE A 8 -21.81 -26.37 -9.41
CA ILE A 8 -22.24 -26.14 -8.02
C ILE A 8 -21.52 -27.11 -7.06
N GLY A 9 -21.35 -28.37 -7.48
CA GLY A 9 -20.59 -29.37 -6.75
C GLY A 9 -19.12 -28.98 -6.55
N ILE A 10 -18.48 -28.38 -7.55
CA ILE A 10 -17.09 -27.88 -7.48
C ILE A 10 -16.94 -26.83 -6.36
N ALA A 11 -17.85 -25.86 -6.26
CA ALA A 11 -17.79 -24.85 -5.21
C ALA A 11 -17.91 -25.46 -3.80
N SER A 12 -18.80 -26.44 -3.65
CA SER A 12 -19.02 -27.14 -2.37
C SER A 12 -17.82 -28.01 -1.97
N LEU A 13 -17.15 -28.62 -2.96
CA LEU A 13 -15.96 -29.43 -2.74
C LEU A 13 -14.74 -28.55 -2.43
N TYR A 14 -14.62 -27.39 -3.08
CA TYR A 14 -13.63 -26.37 -2.74
C TYR A 14 -13.73 -25.95 -1.28
N THR A 15 -14.94 -25.62 -0.80
CA THR A 15 -15.15 -25.25 0.62
C THR A 15 -14.74 -26.38 1.55
N ALA A 16 -15.08 -27.63 1.21
CA ALA A 16 -14.66 -28.79 2.01
C ALA A 16 -13.12 -28.95 2.06
N CYS A 17 -12.42 -28.76 0.93
CA CYS A 17 -10.95 -28.77 0.90
C CYS A 17 -10.34 -27.65 1.75
N ARG A 18 -10.91 -26.43 1.68
CA ARG A 18 -10.47 -25.29 2.49
C ARG A 18 -10.60 -25.58 3.98
N ASP A 19 -11.75 -26.12 4.40
CA ASP A 19 -12.03 -26.46 5.80
C ASP A 19 -11.11 -27.60 6.27
N CYS A 20 -10.79 -28.57 5.40
CA CYS A 20 -9.77 -29.58 5.68
C CYS A 20 -8.42 -28.96 6.00
N TYR A 21 -7.96 -27.95 5.25
CA TYR A 21 -6.69 -27.27 5.55
C TYR A 21 -6.72 -26.52 6.89
N GLU A 22 -7.85 -25.87 7.21
CA GLU A 22 -8.00 -25.09 8.44
C GLU A 22 -7.84 -25.95 9.71
N PHE A 23 -8.32 -27.21 9.65
CA PHE A 23 -8.09 -28.21 10.69
C PHE A 23 -6.59 -28.39 11.02
N TYR A 24 -5.70 -28.37 10.03
CA TYR A 24 -4.26 -28.52 10.30
C TYR A 24 -3.62 -27.24 10.85
N THR A 25 -4.16 -26.07 10.52
CA THR A 25 -3.59 -24.77 10.93
C THR A 25 -3.98 -24.34 12.33
N THR A 26 -5.12 -24.80 12.86
CA THR A 26 -5.63 -24.46 14.20
C THR A 26 -4.94 -25.24 15.33
N VAL A 27 -4.19 -26.31 15.02
CA VAL A 27 -3.50 -27.16 16.02
C VAL A 27 -2.12 -26.59 16.42
N SER A 28 -1.94 -25.27 16.40
CA SER A 28 -0.66 -24.61 16.69
C SER A 28 -0.28 -24.68 18.17
N GLY A 29 0.32 -25.80 18.56
CA GLY A 29 0.90 -26.03 19.89
C GLY A 29 2.03 -27.06 19.88
N ALA A 30 2.80 -27.13 18.78
CA ALA A 30 3.91 -28.07 18.63
C ALA A 30 5.21 -27.37 18.23
N GLU A 31 6.31 -27.99 18.66
CA GLU A 31 7.72 -27.58 18.64
C GLU A 31 8.19 -26.78 17.42
N THR A 32 9.26 -25.99 17.62
CA THR A 32 9.86 -25.07 16.64
C THR A 32 10.17 -25.70 15.27
N GLU A 33 10.47 -26.99 15.17
CA GLU A 33 10.68 -27.70 13.88
C GLU A 33 9.39 -28.23 13.23
N SER A 34 8.32 -28.45 14.00
CA SER A 34 6.98 -28.72 13.45
C SER A 34 6.43 -27.49 12.70
N SER A 35 6.90 -26.29 13.07
CA SER A 35 6.50 -25.04 12.43
C SER A 35 6.86 -24.97 10.93
N ALA A 36 7.96 -25.60 10.49
CA ALA A 36 8.41 -25.56 9.10
C ALA A 36 7.42 -26.25 8.15
N HIS A 37 7.11 -27.51 8.43
CA HIS A 37 6.19 -28.31 7.64
C HIS A 37 4.73 -27.79 7.74
N LEU A 38 4.36 -27.20 8.88
CA LEU A 38 3.06 -26.52 9.03
C LEU A 38 2.98 -25.26 8.15
N ARG A 39 4.07 -24.49 8.00
CA ARG A 39 4.11 -23.35 7.09
C ARG A 39 4.06 -23.77 5.62
N GLU A 40 4.72 -24.87 5.23
CA GLU A 40 4.55 -25.44 3.89
C GLU A 40 3.09 -25.74 3.60
N LEU A 41 2.39 -26.33 4.57
CA LEU A 41 0.96 -26.61 4.46
C LEU A 41 0.12 -25.33 4.36
N GLN A 42 0.46 -24.28 5.13
CA GLN A 42 -0.17 -22.97 5.03
C GLN A 42 0.00 -22.36 3.63
N ILE A 43 1.18 -22.49 3.01
CA ILE A 43 1.39 -22.03 1.63
C ILE A 43 0.48 -22.80 0.67
N GLN A 44 0.35 -24.12 0.81
CA GLN A 44 -0.57 -24.91 -0.03
C GLN A 44 -2.03 -24.51 0.18
N GLN A 45 -2.42 -24.21 1.42
CA GLN A 45 -3.75 -23.65 1.72
C GLN A 45 -3.95 -22.29 1.03
N SER A 46 -2.96 -21.39 1.07
CA SER A 46 -3.01 -20.09 0.42
C SER A 46 -3.09 -20.18 -1.10
N ILE A 47 -2.45 -21.18 -1.72
CA ILE A 47 -2.58 -21.49 -3.15
C ILE A 47 -4.03 -21.88 -3.49
N LEU A 48 -4.64 -22.75 -2.67
CA LEU A 48 -6.04 -23.10 -2.86
C LEU A 48 -6.95 -21.88 -2.65
N LYS A 49 -6.70 -21.05 -1.64
CA LYS A 49 -7.43 -19.79 -1.42
C LYS A 49 -7.32 -18.84 -2.63
N ALA A 50 -6.13 -18.68 -3.20
CA ALA A 50 -5.91 -17.88 -4.40
C ALA A 50 -6.76 -18.38 -5.58
N TRP A 51 -6.81 -19.70 -5.78
CA TRP A 51 -7.66 -20.30 -6.81
C TRP A 51 -9.14 -19.99 -6.57
N GLY A 52 -9.64 -20.19 -5.35
CA GLY A 52 -11.05 -19.89 -5.04
C GLY A 52 -11.40 -18.42 -5.15
N PHE A 53 -10.47 -17.53 -4.76
CA PHE A 53 -10.61 -16.08 -4.89
C PHE A 53 -10.75 -15.66 -6.36
N HIS A 54 -9.85 -16.13 -7.24
CA HIS A 54 -9.92 -15.82 -8.67
C HIS A 54 -11.27 -16.18 -9.29
N TRP A 55 -11.83 -17.30 -8.84
CA TRP A 55 -13.12 -17.82 -9.28
C TRP A 55 -14.33 -17.22 -8.57
N GLN A 56 -14.11 -16.31 -7.62
CA GLN A 56 -15.12 -15.65 -6.81
C GLN A 56 -16.03 -16.65 -6.08
N ILE A 57 -15.44 -17.75 -5.59
CA ILE A 57 -16.14 -18.70 -4.73
C ILE A 57 -16.24 -18.05 -3.35
N GLN A 58 -17.37 -17.39 -3.07
CA GLN A 58 -17.57 -16.59 -1.86
C GLN A 58 -17.30 -17.41 -0.59
N ASN A 59 -16.62 -16.80 0.40
CA ASN A 59 -16.73 -17.19 1.79
C ASN A 59 -18.15 -16.79 2.23
N GLU A 60 -19.06 -17.74 2.40
CA GLU A 60 -20.39 -17.45 2.94
C GLU A 60 -20.31 -17.08 4.42
N ASP A 61 -19.97 -15.82 4.73
CA ASP A 61 -20.31 -15.22 6.00
C ASP A 61 -21.76 -14.70 5.93
N ASN A 62 -22.68 -15.51 6.48
CA ASN A 62 -23.99 -15.13 7.02
C ASN A 62 -25.04 -14.44 6.11
N ARG A 63 -25.01 -14.58 4.78
CA ARG A 63 -26.17 -14.23 3.94
C ARG A 63 -26.74 -15.47 3.25
N LYS A 64 -28.06 -15.66 3.39
CA LYS A 64 -28.80 -16.80 2.85
C LYS A 64 -28.44 -17.06 1.38
N PRO A 65 -28.24 -18.33 0.97
CA PRO A 65 -27.86 -18.67 -0.38
C PRO A 65 -28.97 -18.27 -1.37
N ASP A 66 -28.71 -17.25 -2.16
CA ASP A 66 -29.56 -16.89 -3.29
C ASP A 66 -29.23 -17.80 -4.47
N HIS A 67 -30.10 -18.78 -4.74
CA HIS A 67 -29.92 -19.77 -5.81
C HIS A 67 -29.85 -19.14 -7.21
N THR A 68 -30.32 -17.90 -7.38
CA THR A 68 -30.24 -17.18 -8.67
C THR A 68 -28.84 -16.63 -8.95
N ARG A 69 -28.11 -16.19 -7.91
CA ARG A 69 -26.73 -15.67 -8.03
C ARG A 69 -25.69 -16.73 -8.41
N ARG A 70 -25.87 -17.98 -7.98
CA ARG A 70 -24.90 -19.08 -8.24
C ARG A 70 -24.77 -19.46 -9.73
N LYS A 71 -25.77 -19.16 -10.56
CA LYS A 71 -25.76 -19.47 -12.00
C LYS A 71 -24.97 -18.46 -12.86
N HIS A 72 -24.47 -17.38 -12.25
CA HIS A 72 -23.79 -16.29 -12.94
C HIS A 72 -22.37 -16.01 -12.41
N THR A 73 -21.73 -16.94 -11.71
CA THR A 73 -20.35 -16.74 -11.23
C THR A 73 -19.34 -16.82 -12.37
N LYS A 74 -18.19 -16.15 -12.21
CA LYS A 74 -17.05 -16.20 -13.16
C LYS A 74 -16.65 -17.65 -13.48
N LEU A 75 -16.59 -18.51 -12.46
CA LEU A 75 -16.34 -19.94 -12.62
C LEU A 75 -17.41 -20.64 -13.46
N HIS A 76 -18.69 -20.33 -13.20
CA HIS A 76 -19.80 -20.95 -13.93
C HIS A 76 -19.78 -20.60 -15.41
N GLN A 77 -19.53 -19.33 -15.74
CA GLN A 77 -19.40 -18.89 -17.13
C GLN A 77 -18.22 -19.58 -17.83
N TYR A 78 -17.05 -19.61 -17.19
CA TYR A 78 -15.85 -20.24 -17.76
C TYR A 78 -16.03 -21.75 -17.99
N LEU A 79 -16.51 -22.48 -16.99
CA LEU A 79 -16.68 -23.93 -17.06
C LEU A 79 -17.85 -24.35 -17.96
N SER A 80 -18.89 -23.53 -18.09
CA SER A 80 -19.97 -23.77 -19.05
C SER A 80 -19.46 -23.75 -20.48
N SER A 81 -18.53 -22.83 -20.78
CA SER A 81 -17.85 -22.72 -22.08
C SER A 81 -16.73 -23.76 -22.26
N ASN A 82 -16.17 -24.29 -21.17
CA ASN A 82 -15.05 -25.25 -21.18
C ASN A 82 -15.44 -26.58 -20.51
N ARG A 83 -16.45 -27.26 -21.04
CA ARG A 83 -17.07 -28.44 -20.41
C ARG A 83 -16.09 -29.57 -20.09
N PHE A 84 -15.06 -29.77 -20.91
CA PHE A 84 -14.02 -30.79 -20.70
C PHE A 84 -13.13 -30.50 -19.48
N LYS A 85 -13.02 -29.24 -19.05
CA LYS A 85 -12.24 -28.86 -17.86
C LYS A 85 -12.98 -29.16 -16.56
N VAL A 86 -14.32 -29.26 -16.59
CA VAL A 86 -15.17 -29.51 -15.41
C VAL A 86 -14.76 -30.80 -14.71
N GLU A 87 -14.61 -31.89 -15.47
CA GLU A 87 -14.22 -33.19 -14.93
C GLU A 87 -12.81 -33.15 -14.34
N GLY A 88 -11.89 -32.43 -14.98
CA GLY A 88 -10.53 -32.21 -14.47
C GLY A 88 -10.53 -31.51 -13.11
N VAL A 89 -11.26 -30.38 -13.00
CA VAL A 89 -11.33 -29.59 -11.76
C VAL A 89 -11.94 -30.43 -10.64
N LEU A 90 -13.01 -31.17 -10.94
CA LEU A 90 -13.69 -32.02 -9.97
C LEU A 90 -12.78 -33.15 -9.48
N LYS A 91 -12.05 -33.81 -10.38
CA LYS A 91 -11.07 -34.85 -10.02
C LYS A 91 -9.94 -34.30 -9.15
N SER A 92 -9.39 -33.14 -9.50
CA SER A 92 -8.31 -32.50 -8.73
C SER A 92 -8.75 -32.10 -7.33
N LEU A 93 -9.93 -31.48 -7.18
CA LEU A 93 -10.48 -31.15 -5.86
C LEU A 93 -10.86 -32.41 -5.06
N SER A 94 -11.38 -33.46 -5.70
CA SER A 94 -11.70 -34.72 -5.02
C SER A 94 -10.44 -35.39 -4.49
N ALA A 95 -9.35 -35.35 -5.28
CA ALA A 95 -8.06 -35.87 -4.87
C ALA A 95 -7.48 -35.05 -3.70
N LEU A 96 -7.56 -33.71 -3.73
CA LEU A 96 -7.20 -32.87 -2.59
C LEU A 96 -7.99 -33.24 -1.34
N ALA A 97 -9.30 -33.33 -1.45
CA ALA A 97 -10.18 -33.67 -0.33
C ALA A 97 -9.84 -35.04 0.26
N ASP A 98 -9.61 -36.05 -0.58
CA ASP A 98 -9.24 -37.39 -0.11
C ASP A 98 -7.84 -37.41 0.54
N THR A 99 -6.85 -36.75 -0.06
CA THR A 99 -5.50 -36.63 0.49
C THR A 99 -5.49 -35.93 1.87
N LEU A 100 -6.37 -34.95 2.08
CA LEU A 100 -6.49 -34.20 3.34
C LEU A 100 -7.42 -34.83 4.38
N SER A 101 -8.38 -35.69 4.00
CA SER A 101 -9.40 -36.20 4.93
C SER A 101 -9.30 -37.69 5.22
N ASN A 102 -8.56 -38.46 4.41
CA ASN A 102 -8.54 -39.92 4.52
C ASN A 102 -7.62 -40.38 5.66
N GLN A 103 -8.21 -40.71 6.80
CA GLN A 103 -7.50 -41.14 8.02
C GLN A 103 -6.47 -42.25 7.79
N ASP A 104 -6.77 -43.23 6.93
CA ASP A 104 -5.87 -44.34 6.65
C ASP A 104 -4.61 -43.88 5.90
N LYS A 105 -4.78 -43.01 4.91
CA LYS A 105 -3.68 -42.39 4.18
C LYS A 105 -2.85 -41.47 5.09
N LEU A 106 -3.52 -40.62 5.87
CA LEU A 106 -2.89 -39.72 6.83
C LEU A 106 -1.98 -40.48 7.81
N THR A 107 -2.46 -41.57 8.37
CA THR A 107 -1.68 -42.38 9.33
C THR A 107 -0.62 -43.24 8.68
N LYS A 108 -0.98 -44.07 7.69
CA LYS A 108 -0.06 -45.08 7.11
C LYS A 108 0.94 -44.47 6.13
N ARG A 109 0.47 -43.58 5.23
CA ARG A 109 1.26 -43.05 4.11
C ARG A 109 1.99 -41.77 4.46
N TYR A 110 1.34 -40.88 5.20
CA TYR A 110 1.87 -39.54 5.51
C TYR A 110 2.41 -39.39 6.95
N GLY A 111 2.28 -40.42 7.79
CA GLY A 111 2.94 -40.45 9.10
C GLY A 111 2.34 -39.53 10.15
N ILE A 112 1.04 -39.22 10.03
CA ILE A 112 0.30 -38.36 10.96
C ILE A 112 -0.36 -39.22 12.02
N GLN A 113 -0.16 -38.90 13.30
CA GLN A 113 -0.87 -39.51 14.41
C GLN A 113 -2.07 -38.67 14.81
N LEU A 114 -3.22 -39.33 14.97
CA LEU A 114 -4.46 -38.70 15.40
C LEU A 114 -4.85 -39.31 16.75
N HIS A 115 -4.89 -38.48 17.79
CA HIS A 115 -5.25 -38.87 19.15
C HIS A 115 -6.64 -38.32 19.50
N PRO A 116 -7.51 -39.07 20.18
CA PRO A 116 -8.77 -38.52 20.68
C PRO A 116 -8.50 -37.35 21.63
N VAL A 117 -9.22 -36.24 21.47
CA VAL A 117 -9.24 -35.18 22.48
C VAL A 117 -10.03 -35.71 23.67
N ASN A 118 -9.34 -36.16 24.72
CA ASN A 118 -10.01 -36.58 25.96
C ASN A 118 -10.75 -35.37 26.54
N ALA A 119 -12.05 -35.54 26.82
CA ALA A 119 -12.84 -34.55 27.55
C ALA A 119 -12.19 -34.34 28.93
N ILE A 120 -11.50 -33.21 29.11
CA ILE A 120 -11.07 -32.76 30.43
C ILE A 120 -12.33 -32.33 31.18
N GLN A 121 -12.53 -32.86 32.39
CA GLN A 121 -13.69 -32.58 33.27
C GLN A 121 -13.67 -31.18 33.91
N ASP A 122 -13.02 -30.20 33.30
CA ASP A 122 -13.01 -28.83 33.80
C ASP A 122 -13.76 -27.94 32.81
N GLY A 123 -14.74 -27.18 33.31
CA GLY A 123 -15.80 -26.51 32.56
C GLY A 123 -15.39 -25.37 31.62
N SER A 124 -14.19 -25.40 31.04
CA SER A 124 -13.77 -24.54 29.94
C SER A 124 -13.97 -25.29 28.61
N GLN A 125 -15.18 -25.26 28.09
CA GLN A 125 -15.42 -25.69 26.70
C GLN A 125 -14.77 -24.69 25.75
N VAL A 126 -13.64 -25.07 25.17
CA VAL A 126 -13.25 -24.58 23.85
C VAL A 126 -13.68 -25.65 22.85
N THR A 127 -14.99 -25.80 22.68
CA THR A 127 -15.54 -26.41 21.47
C THR A 127 -15.27 -25.42 20.35
N HIS A 128 -14.20 -25.62 19.57
CA HIS A 128 -14.11 -25.01 18.25
C HIS A 128 -15.19 -25.66 17.39
N ASP A 129 -16.41 -25.15 17.53
CA ASP A 129 -17.51 -25.39 16.62
C ASP A 129 -17.12 -24.69 15.31
N VAL A 130 -16.26 -25.34 14.51
CA VAL A 130 -16.13 -24.98 13.11
C VAL A 130 -17.51 -25.24 12.53
N GLN A 131 -18.33 -24.20 12.46
CA GLN A 131 -19.63 -24.23 11.79
C GLN A 131 -19.35 -24.57 10.33
N LEU A 132 -19.42 -25.86 10.00
CA LEU A 132 -19.29 -26.41 8.65
C LEU A 132 -20.48 -25.92 7.82
N THR A 133 -20.43 -24.67 7.38
CA THR A 133 -21.47 -24.05 6.56
C THR A 133 -21.20 -24.44 5.11
N ILE A 134 -21.43 -25.72 4.80
CA ILE A 134 -21.32 -26.24 3.44
C ILE A 134 -22.74 -26.33 2.87
N PRO A 135 -23.11 -25.51 1.88
CA PRO A 135 -24.41 -25.57 1.24
C PRO A 135 -24.70 -26.97 0.71
N ASP A 136 -25.93 -27.47 0.86
CA ASP A 136 -26.32 -28.77 0.32
C ASP A 136 -26.14 -28.81 -1.20
N ALA A 137 -25.21 -29.66 -1.66
CA ALA A 137 -24.99 -29.90 -3.08
C ALA A 137 -26.22 -30.62 -3.66
N THR A 138 -26.86 -30.01 -4.66
CA THR A 138 -28.15 -30.45 -5.22
C THR A 138 -28.07 -31.64 -6.17
N MET A 139 -26.89 -32.24 -6.42
CA MET A 139 -26.72 -33.21 -7.51
C MET A 139 -26.16 -34.58 -7.06
N GLU A 140 -26.78 -35.67 -7.54
CA GLU A 140 -26.57 -37.07 -7.12
C GLU A 140 -25.13 -37.58 -7.22
N TYR A 141 -24.29 -37.05 -8.12
CA TYR A 141 -22.92 -37.55 -8.34
C TYR A 141 -21.85 -36.93 -7.44
N VAL A 142 -22.03 -35.67 -7.02
CA VAL A 142 -21.05 -34.92 -6.20
C VAL A 142 -21.42 -34.94 -4.72
N LYS A 143 -22.73 -35.00 -4.43
CA LYS A 143 -23.28 -35.12 -3.09
C LYS A 143 -22.63 -36.24 -2.25
N PRO A 144 -22.43 -37.49 -2.75
CA PRO A 144 -21.80 -38.55 -1.94
C PRO A 144 -20.34 -38.24 -1.59
N VAL A 145 -19.58 -37.66 -2.51
CA VAL A 145 -18.17 -37.27 -2.26
C VAL A 145 -18.10 -36.17 -1.22
N VAL A 146 -18.91 -35.12 -1.37
CA VAL A 146 -18.94 -34.00 -0.40
C VAL A 146 -19.44 -34.46 0.97
N SER A 147 -20.46 -35.32 1.03
CA SER A 147 -20.94 -35.87 2.31
C SER A 147 -19.91 -36.78 2.97
N GLU A 148 -19.18 -37.57 2.19
CA GLU A 148 -18.13 -38.45 2.70
C GLU A 148 -16.97 -37.63 3.28
N VAL A 149 -16.51 -36.60 2.56
CA VAL A 149 -15.48 -35.68 3.04
C VAL A 149 -15.95 -34.97 4.31
N ARG A 150 -17.20 -34.50 4.35
CA ARG A 150 -17.81 -33.86 5.54
C ARG A 150 -17.82 -34.81 6.74
N ASN A 151 -18.22 -36.06 6.53
CA ASN A 151 -18.23 -37.09 7.59
C ASN A 151 -16.82 -37.31 8.13
N ARG A 152 -15.81 -37.46 7.26
CA ARG A 152 -14.41 -37.59 7.66
C ARG A 152 -13.91 -36.37 8.45
N LEU A 153 -14.20 -35.16 7.97
CA LEU A 153 -13.86 -33.90 8.64
C LEU A 153 -14.47 -33.82 10.04
N SER A 154 -15.75 -34.18 10.20
CA SER A 154 -16.45 -34.16 11.50
C SER A 154 -15.86 -35.12 12.54
N VAL A 155 -15.21 -36.19 12.07
CA VAL A 155 -14.45 -37.11 12.91
C VAL A 155 -13.09 -36.53 13.21
N MET A 156 -12.41 -35.97 12.20
CA MET A 156 -11.07 -35.38 12.34
C MET A 156 -11.03 -34.20 13.30
N THR A 157 -12.02 -33.30 13.30
CA THR A 157 -12.07 -32.14 14.20
C THR A 157 -12.08 -32.52 15.68
N LYS A 158 -12.40 -33.78 16.02
CA LYS A 158 -12.38 -34.32 17.39
C LYS A 158 -11.03 -34.96 17.77
N LEU A 159 -10.05 -34.92 16.87
CA LEU A 159 -8.75 -35.56 17.00
C LEU A 159 -7.64 -34.50 17.10
N LYS A 160 -6.71 -34.71 18.03
CA LYS A 160 -5.45 -33.97 18.14
C LYS A 160 -4.41 -34.58 17.20
N LEU A 161 -3.75 -33.73 16.43
CA LEU A 161 -2.74 -34.12 15.45
C LEU A 161 -1.32 -34.12 16.07
N ALA A 162 -0.53 -35.14 15.77
CA ALA A 162 0.90 -35.20 16.07
C ALA A 162 1.68 -35.71 14.84
N LEU A 163 2.85 -35.12 14.60
CA LEU A 163 3.69 -35.41 13.43
C LEU A 163 4.74 -36.46 13.81
N LYS A 164 4.60 -37.70 13.32
CA LYS A 164 5.48 -38.82 13.70
C LYS A 164 6.68 -38.99 12.77
N ASP A 165 6.46 -38.83 11.46
CA ASP A 165 7.44 -39.13 10.42
C ASP A 165 7.55 -37.96 9.42
N LYS A 166 8.66 -37.23 9.51
CA LYS A 166 8.91 -36.02 8.71
C LYS A 166 9.02 -36.32 7.22
N GLU A 167 9.66 -37.43 6.85
CA GLU A 167 9.84 -37.80 5.44
C GLU A 167 8.52 -38.26 4.80
N LYS A 168 7.65 -38.92 5.57
CA LYS A 168 6.29 -39.22 5.11
C LYS A 168 5.42 -37.97 4.99
N PHE A 169 5.59 -36.98 5.87
CA PHE A 169 4.85 -35.72 5.76
C PHE A 169 5.25 -34.90 4.53
N LYS A 170 6.53 -34.89 4.15
CA LYS A 170 6.96 -34.29 2.86
C LYS A 170 6.24 -34.89 1.65
N LYS A 171 5.90 -36.19 1.70
CA LYS A 171 5.09 -36.84 0.64
C LYS A 171 3.68 -36.27 0.58
N LEU A 172 3.07 -35.91 1.71
CA LEU A 172 1.77 -35.22 1.74
C LEU A 172 1.89 -33.87 1.01
N ILE A 173 2.87 -33.04 1.39
CA ILE A 173 3.08 -31.73 0.76
C ILE A 173 3.32 -31.87 -0.74
N ALA A 174 4.13 -32.84 -1.17
CA ALA A 174 4.37 -33.11 -2.59
C ALA A 174 3.08 -33.50 -3.34
N GLU A 175 2.22 -34.34 -2.77
CA GLU A 175 0.94 -34.71 -3.41
C GLU A 175 -0.06 -33.54 -3.44
N LEU A 176 -0.13 -32.73 -2.38
CA LEU A 176 -0.95 -31.51 -2.37
C LEU A 176 -0.49 -30.52 -3.44
N ARG A 177 0.82 -30.34 -3.61
CA ARG A 177 1.41 -29.51 -4.68
C ARG A 177 0.97 -30.00 -6.06
N LEU A 178 1.09 -31.30 -6.35
CA LEU A 178 0.67 -31.88 -7.63
C LEU A 178 -0.81 -31.65 -7.93
N HIS A 179 -1.67 -31.78 -6.92
CA HIS A 179 -3.10 -31.51 -7.11
C HIS A 179 -3.39 -30.02 -7.32
N SER A 180 -2.71 -29.12 -6.60
CA SER A 180 -2.85 -27.67 -6.79
C SER A 180 -2.36 -27.22 -8.17
N GLU A 181 -1.26 -27.80 -8.67
CA GLU A 181 -0.76 -27.53 -10.01
C GLU A 181 -1.76 -27.99 -11.08
N SER A 182 -2.41 -29.13 -10.86
CA SER A 182 -3.48 -29.61 -11.74
C SER A 182 -4.63 -28.61 -11.83
N LEU A 183 -5.00 -27.94 -10.73
CA LEU A 183 -6.00 -26.87 -10.74
C LEU A 183 -5.53 -25.62 -11.50
N TYR A 184 -4.26 -25.24 -11.35
CA TYR A 184 -3.67 -24.11 -12.07
C TYR A 184 -3.64 -24.35 -13.58
N ARG A 185 -3.26 -25.55 -14.04
CA ARG A 185 -3.27 -25.92 -15.48
C ARG A 185 -4.66 -25.86 -16.12
N LEU A 186 -5.72 -25.91 -15.32
CA LEU A 186 -7.11 -25.82 -15.80
C LEU A 186 -7.65 -24.38 -15.85
N CYS A 187 -6.89 -23.42 -15.32
CA CYS A 187 -7.22 -22.00 -15.36
C CYS A 187 -6.88 -21.37 -16.72
N PRO A 188 -7.50 -20.25 -17.10
CA PRO A 188 -7.07 -19.46 -18.27
C PRO A 188 -5.75 -18.74 -17.96
N GLU A 189 -4.99 -18.39 -19.01
CA GLU A 189 -3.66 -17.80 -18.85
C GLU A 189 -3.66 -16.45 -18.12
N ASN A 190 -4.73 -15.68 -18.27
CA ASN A 190 -4.89 -14.40 -17.60
C ASN A 190 -5.19 -14.52 -16.10
N ALA A 191 -5.38 -15.73 -15.55
CA ALA A 191 -5.68 -15.91 -14.13
C ALA A 191 -4.45 -15.88 -13.22
N PHE A 192 -3.27 -16.12 -13.76
CA PHE A 192 -2.09 -16.43 -12.94
C PHE A 192 -1.56 -15.24 -12.15
N GLU A 193 -1.63 -14.03 -12.69
CA GLU A 193 -1.08 -12.85 -12.05
C GLU A 193 -1.87 -12.47 -10.78
N SER A 194 -3.20 -12.37 -10.86
CA SER A 194 -4.08 -12.15 -9.71
C SER A 194 -3.95 -13.25 -8.66
N MET A 195 -3.88 -14.53 -9.06
CA MET A 195 -3.67 -15.64 -8.13
C MET A 195 -2.32 -15.56 -7.41
N ASN A 196 -1.25 -15.21 -8.13
CA ASN A 196 0.10 -15.10 -7.54
C ASN A 196 0.21 -13.93 -6.58
N ILE A 197 -0.44 -12.80 -6.88
CA ILE A 197 -0.47 -11.64 -5.97
C ILE A 197 -1.33 -11.94 -4.74
N TYR A 198 -2.47 -12.62 -4.90
CA TYR A 198 -3.27 -13.09 -3.77
C TYR A 198 -2.45 -13.99 -2.84
N LEU A 199 -1.77 -15.00 -3.41
CA LEU A 199 -0.92 -15.92 -2.66
C LEU A 199 0.10 -15.16 -1.80
N THR A 200 0.78 -14.19 -2.41
CA THR A 200 1.76 -13.34 -1.72
C THR A 200 1.12 -12.54 -0.58
N LEU A 201 0.00 -11.87 -0.84
CA LEU A 201 -0.71 -11.08 0.16
C LEU A 201 -1.19 -11.94 1.33
N GLU A 202 -1.82 -13.08 1.07
CA GLU A 202 -2.35 -13.99 2.09
C GLU A 202 -1.24 -14.59 2.96
N CYS A 203 -0.13 -15.03 2.35
CA CYS A 203 1.00 -15.60 3.09
C CYS A 203 1.73 -14.56 3.97
N LEU A 204 1.78 -13.30 3.53
CA LEU A 204 2.50 -12.24 4.24
C LEU A 204 1.60 -11.43 5.20
N ALA A 205 0.28 -11.56 5.07
CA ALA A 205 -0.74 -10.80 5.79
C ALA A 205 -0.56 -10.74 7.32
N ARG A 206 -0.09 -11.85 7.92
CA ARG A 206 -0.01 -12.05 9.38
C ARG A 206 1.42 -12.25 9.90
N GLN A 207 2.41 -12.35 9.00
CA GLN A 207 3.79 -12.59 9.38
C GLN A 207 4.54 -11.26 9.44
N GLU A 208 4.95 -10.86 10.65
CA GLU A 208 5.73 -9.65 10.88
C GLU A 208 7.14 -9.93 11.41
N SER A 209 7.44 -11.16 11.84
CA SER A 209 8.79 -11.51 12.31
C SER A 209 9.77 -11.57 11.12
N PRO A 210 10.90 -10.83 11.15
CA PRO A 210 11.90 -10.90 10.08
C PRO A 210 12.47 -12.31 9.87
N ALA A 211 12.72 -13.05 10.96
CA ALA A 211 13.13 -14.45 10.88
C ALA A 211 12.06 -15.32 10.23
N GLY A 212 10.79 -15.08 10.56
CA GLY A 212 9.66 -15.74 9.93
C GLY A 212 9.56 -15.47 8.42
N LEU A 213 9.78 -14.22 8.01
CA LEU A 213 9.73 -13.78 6.62
C LEU A 213 10.91 -14.31 5.78
N LYS A 214 12.13 -14.23 6.31
CA LYS A 214 13.34 -14.82 5.69
C LYS A 214 13.17 -16.32 5.48
N TRP A 215 12.54 -16.99 6.44
CA TRP A 215 12.23 -18.41 6.31
C TRP A 215 11.20 -18.68 5.20
N THR A 216 10.11 -17.90 5.14
CA THR A 216 9.11 -18.00 4.04
C THR A 216 9.76 -17.76 2.68
N SER A 217 10.66 -16.78 2.60
CA SER A 217 11.43 -16.50 1.38
C SER A 217 12.26 -17.70 0.95
N LYS A 218 13.08 -18.25 1.86
CA LYS A 218 13.91 -19.42 1.59
C LYS A 218 13.08 -20.61 1.10
N LEU A 219 11.96 -20.88 1.77
CA LEU A 219 11.09 -21.99 1.40
C LEU A 219 10.46 -21.80 0.00
N ALA A 220 9.98 -20.59 -0.28
CA ALA A 220 9.40 -20.26 -1.58
C ALA A 220 10.44 -20.39 -2.71
N THR A 221 11.68 -19.95 -2.49
CA THR A 221 12.78 -20.16 -3.46
C THR A 221 13.03 -21.64 -3.73
N GLN A 222 13.09 -22.47 -2.68
CA GLN A 222 13.26 -23.92 -2.84
C GLN A 222 12.11 -24.56 -3.63
N HIS A 223 10.88 -24.11 -3.40
CA HIS A 223 9.73 -24.60 -4.18
C HIS A 223 9.80 -24.15 -5.65
N ALA A 224 10.23 -22.92 -5.92
CA ALA A 224 10.42 -22.43 -7.29
C ALA A 224 11.48 -23.24 -8.07
N GLU A 225 12.57 -23.65 -7.41
CA GLU A 225 13.62 -24.50 -8.00
C GLU A 225 13.13 -25.92 -8.31
N VAL A 226 12.41 -26.54 -7.37
CA VAL A 226 11.84 -27.89 -7.57
C VAL A 226 10.83 -27.92 -8.72
N ASP A 227 10.11 -26.82 -8.90
CA ASP A 227 9.02 -26.68 -9.86
C ASP A 227 9.45 -25.94 -11.14
N GLU A 228 10.67 -26.17 -11.64
CA GLU A 228 11.28 -25.39 -12.72
C GLU A 228 10.38 -25.22 -13.97
N GLY A 229 9.55 -26.22 -14.29
CA GLY A 229 8.57 -26.22 -15.39
C GLY A 229 7.10 -25.99 -15.01
N SER A 230 6.80 -25.67 -13.74
CA SER A 230 5.42 -25.47 -13.25
C SER A 230 4.92 -24.05 -13.47
N LEU A 231 3.61 -23.90 -13.68
CA LEU A 231 2.92 -22.61 -13.75
C LEU A 231 2.90 -21.86 -12.40
N VAL A 232 3.06 -22.58 -11.28
CA VAL A 232 3.04 -22.02 -9.92
C VAL A 232 4.40 -21.40 -9.55
N ARG A 233 5.47 -21.74 -10.27
CA ARG A 233 6.83 -21.23 -10.03
C ARG A 233 6.89 -19.72 -9.90
N LYS A 234 6.24 -18.99 -10.81
CA LYS A 234 6.19 -17.52 -10.78
C LYS A 234 5.55 -16.97 -9.50
N GLY A 235 4.57 -17.70 -8.95
CA GLY A 235 3.95 -17.36 -7.66
C GLY A 235 4.92 -17.52 -6.50
N TYR A 236 5.72 -18.60 -6.49
CA TYR A 236 6.75 -18.80 -5.48
C TYR A 236 7.89 -17.77 -5.59
N GLU A 237 8.36 -17.45 -6.79
CA GLU A 237 9.38 -16.40 -6.99
C GLU A 237 8.89 -15.03 -6.50
N LEU A 238 7.62 -14.70 -6.78
CA LEU A 238 7.00 -13.48 -6.29
C LEU A 238 6.87 -13.47 -4.76
N LEU A 239 6.41 -14.57 -4.16
CA LEU A 239 6.34 -14.70 -2.71
C LEU A 239 7.72 -14.59 -2.07
N ALA A 240 8.75 -15.21 -2.65
CA ALA A 240 10.11 -15.19 -2.13
C ALA A 240 10.69 -13.78 -2.11
N THR A 241 10.65 -13.10 -3.26
CA THR A 241 11.15 -11.73 -3.42
C THR A 241 10.41 -10.75 -2.50
N THR A 242 9.08 -10.85 -2.42
CA THR A 242 8.27 -9.97 -1.56
C THR A 242 8.48 -10.26 -0.07
N ALA A 243 8.64 -11.52 0.32
CA ALA A 243 8.95 -11.91 1.70
C ALA A 243 10.33 -11.38 2.14
N THR A 244 11.33 -11.42 1.26
CA THR A 244 12.65 -10.80 1.49
C THR A 244 12.51 -9.30 1.69
N LEU A 245 11.77 -8.61 0.82
CA LEU A 245 11.54 -7.18 0.94
C LEU A 245 10.83 -6.84 2.25
N LYS A 246 9.75 -7.56 2.62
CA LYS A 246 9.05 -7.35 3.90
C LYS A 246 9.97 -7.58 5.10
N ALA A 247 10.88 -8.57 5.03
CA ALA A 247 11.85 -8.82 6.10
C ALA A 247 12.79 -7.62 6.28
N LEU A 248 13.30 -7.05 5.17
CA LEU A 248 14.15 -5.86 5.19
C LEU A 248 13.41 -4.63 5.73
N VAL A 249 12.16 -4.42 5.28
CA VAL A 249 11.28 -3.37 5.80
C VAL A 249 11.17 -3.47 7.32
N ASN A 250 10.90 -4.66 7.85
CA ASN A 250 10.74 -4.88 9.29
C ASN A 250 12.07 -4.82 10.07
N GLU A 251 13.21 -5.12 9.45
CA GLU A 251 14.55 -4.99 10.05
C GLU A 251 15.06 -3.55 10.12
N ASN A 252 14.68 -2.74 9.14
CA ASN A 252 15.03 -1.32 9.09
C ASN A 252 14.00 -0.43 9.82
N ARG A 253 12.86 -1.01 10.21
CA ARG A 253 11.80 -0.33 10.94
C ARG A 253 12.29 0.17 12.30
N GLY A 254 12.09 1.45 12.58
CA GLY A 254 12.46 2.04 13.87
C GLY A 254 13.96 2.27 14.07
N ARG A 255 14.79 2.13 13.03
CA ARG A 255 16.15 2.69 13.07
C ARG A 255 16.05 4.22 13.10
N GLU A 256 16.12 4.77 14.31
CA GLU A 256 16.15 6.23 14.54
C GLU A 256 17.52 6.83 14.22
N GLU A 257 18.56 6.00 14.24
CA GLU A 257 19.91 6.37 13.86
C GLU A 257 20.15 5.89 12.43
N ALA A 258 20.28 6.82 11.49
CA ALA A 258 21.09 6.54 10.31
C ALA A 258 22.45 6.10 10.88
N ASN A 259 22.85 4.85 10.65
CA ASN A 259 24.19 4.43 11.00
C ASN A 259 25.13 5.35 10.22
N ASP A 260 25.63 6.40 10.87
CA ASP A 260 26.63 7.31 10.31
C ASP A 260 27.89 6.52 9.89
N ASN A 261 28.01 5.25 10.25
CA ASN A 261 29.10 4.34 9.91
C ASN A 261 28.82 3.40 8.72
N ALA A 262 27.59 3.37 8.18
CA ALA A 262 27.21 2.50 7.06
C ALA A 262 26.87 3.26 5.77
N LEU A 263 26.57 4.56 5.90
CA LEU A 263 26.67 5.48 4.78
C LEU A 263 28.15 5.84 4.61
N PRO A 264 28.69 5.94 3.39
CA PRO A 264 30.02 6.52 3.23
C PRO A 264 30.00 7.88 3.91
N ARG A 265 30.70 8.01 5.06
CA ARG A 265 31.01 9.32 5.62
C ARG A 265 31.85 10.00 4.56
N VAL A 266 31.31 11.05 3.97
CA VAL A 266 32.01 11.84 2.96
C VAL A 266 33.04 12.70 3.68
N ASP A 267 34.08 12.04 4.19
CA ASP A 267 35.42 12.63 4.39
C ASP A 267 36.41 12.06 3.34
N GLU A 268 35.95 11.18 2.44
CA GLU A 268 36.71 10.68 1.30
C GLU A 268 36.07 11.18 0.00
N VAL A 269 36.77 12.08 -0.69
CA VAL A 269 36.56 12.59 -2.07
C VAL A 269 35.09 12.67 -2.49
N GLN A 270 34.51 13.88 -2.52
CA GLN A 270 33.21 14.12 -3.16
C GLN A 270 33.16 13.39 -4.50
N PRO A 271 32.31 12.36 -4.69
CA PRO A 271 32.11 11.80 -6.01
C PRO A 271 31.60 12.94 -6.90
N ASP A 272 32.32 13.22 -7.99
CA ASP A 272 32.00 14.29 -8.93
C ASP A 272 30.58 14.06 -9.48
N MET A 273 29.61 14.75 -8.90
CA MET A 273 28.23 14.75 -9.36
C MET A 273 27.97 16.04 -10.13
N TRP A 274 27.59 15.90 -11.40
CA TRP A 274 27.29 17.04 -12.25
C TRP A 274 25.83 16.99 -12.72
N TYR A 275 25.01 17.94 -12.26
CA TYR A 275 23.63 18.07 -12.71
C TYR A 275 23.54 18.45 -14.19
N LEU A 276 22.80 17.65 -14.95
CA LEU A 276 22.56 17.86 -16.39
C LEU A 276 21.21 18.55 -16.65
N GLY A 277 20.32 18.59 -15.65
CA GLY A 277 18.97 19.15 -15.75
C GLY A 277 17.89 18.08 -16.00
N LYS A 278 16.61 18.48 -15.87
CA LYS A 278 15.44 17.57 -15.94
C LYS A 278 15.51 16.37 -14.98
N GLY A 279 16.13 16.57 -13.81
CA GLY A 279 16.35 15.52 -12.83
C GLY A 279 17.44 14.51 -13.20
N LEU A 280 18.29 14.80 -14.19
CA LEU A 280 19.44 13.97 -14.53
C LEU A 280 20.74 14.53 -13.97
N ALA A 281 21.66 13.64 -13.60
CA ALA A 281 23.02 13.96 -13.22
C ALA A 281 24.02 12.94 -13.78
N LEU A 282 25.27 13.34 -13.99
CA LEU A 282 26.39 12.45 -14.21
C LEU A 282 26.97 12.07 -12.83
N PHE A 283 27.05 10.77 -12.54
CA PHE A 283 27.57 10.21 -11.30
C PHE A 283 28.41 8.98 -11.64
N GLU A 284 29.69 8.96 -11.22
CA GLU A 284 30.64 7.86 -11.50
C GLU A 284 30.70 7.45 -12.99
N GLY A 285 30.60 8.43 -13.90
CA GLY A 285 30.63 8.18 -15.35
C GLY A 285 29.34 7.58 -15.92
N GLN A 286 28.26 7.50 -15.16
CA GLN A 286 26.93 7.10 -15.63
C GLN A 286 25.92 8.24 -15.45
N VAL A 287 24.95 8.33 -16.37
CA VAL A 287 23.82 9.26 -16.21
C VAL A 287 22.76 8.58 -15.34
N VAL A 288 22.39 9.24 -14.25
CA VAL A 288 21.42 8.80 -13.26
C VAL A 288 20.24 9.77 -13.19
N TYR A 289 19.08 9.25 -12.76
CA TYR A 289 17.93 10.07 -12.38
C TYR A 289 18.00 10.41 -10.88
N VAL A 290 17.69 11.65 -10.51
CA VAL A 290 17.84 12.18 -9.15
C VAL A 290 16.48 12.60 -8.61
N GLU A 291 16.06 11.96 -7.52
CA GLU A 291 15.00 12.50 -6.66
C GLU A 291 15.63 13.21 -5.48
N MET A 292 15.22 14.46 -5.25
CA MET A 292 15.71 15.27 -4.15
C MET A 292 14.55 15.66 -3.23
N ARG A 293 14.78 15.61 -1.92
CA ARG A 293 13.79 15.99 -0.92
C ARG A 293 14.41 16.82 0.20
N ASP A 294 13.77 17.95 0.48
CA ASP A 294 14.06 18.79 1.64
C ASP A 294 13.60 18.07 2.91
N TYR A 295 14.52 17.85 3.85
CA TYR A 295 14.20 17.27 5.15
C TYR A 295 14.18 18.31 6.27
N ARG A 296 14.23 19.61 5.97
CA ARG A 296 14.17 20.66 6.99
C ARG A 296 12.73 20.96 7.40
N GLY A 297 12.53 21.24 8.68
CA GLY A 297 11.25 21.63 9.27
C GLY A 297 10.81 23.04 8.88
N ALA A 298 9.72 23.53 9.49
CA ALA A 298 9.31 24.91 9.31
C ALA A 298 10.43 25.88 9.77
N PRO A 299 10.60 27.04 9.11
CA PRO A 299 11.60 28.02 9.54
C PRO A 299 11.40 28.44 10.99
N LEU A 300 12.48 28.45 11.77
CA LEU A 300 12.44 28.97 13.13
C LEU A 300 12.14 30.47 13.12
N ASP A 301 11.66 30.96 14.26
CA ASP A 301 11.63 32.40 14.51
C ASP A 301 13.05 32.97 14.41
N PHE A 302 13.17 34.18 13.88
CA PHE A 302 14.45 34.88 13.81
C PHE A 302 15.15 34.88 15.18
N THR A 303 16.45 34.56 15.18
CA THR A 303 17.29 34.68 16.36
C THR A 303 17.30 36.14 16.85
N PRO A 304 17.63 36.42 18.13
CA PRO A 304 17.74 37.79 18.63
C PRO A 304 18.66 38.67 17.77
N GLU A 305 19.76 38.09 17.27
CA GLU A 305 20.73 38.74 16.38
C GLU A 305 20.14 39.02 14.99
N GLN A 306 19.45 38.06 14.38
CA GLN A 306 18.74 38.26 13.11
C GLN A 306 17.63 39.31 13.22
N LYS A 307 16.89 39.32 14.35
CA LYS A 307 15.89 40.35 14.65
C LYS A 307 16.54 41.73 14.79
N GLN A 308 17.72 41.82 15.39
CA GLN A 308 18.47 43.07 15.54
C GLN A 308 19.04 43.55 14.19
N ARG A 309 19.54 42.64 13.36
CA ARG A 309 20.00 42.93 11.98
C ARG A 309 18.84 43.40 11.08
N LEU A 310 17.68 42.75 11.16
CA LEU A 310 16.44 43.20 10.49
C LEU A 310 15.97 44.57 10.98
N LYS A 311 16.06 44.85 12.30
CA LYS A 311 15.77 46.18 12.85
C LYS A 311 16.74 47.23 12.31
N ARG A 312 18.04 46.92 12.20
CA ARG A 312 19.06 47.80 11.59
C ARG A 312 18.75 48.07 10.11
N ARG A 313 18.46 47.03 9.31
CA ARG A 313 18.04 47.17 7.90
C ARG A 313 16.77 48.02 7.75
N ARG A 314 15.73 47.78 8.56
CA ARG A 314 14.51 48.60 8.56
C ARG A 314 14.78 50.06 8.90
N ARG A 315 15.64 50.34 9.89
CA ARG A 315 16.03 51.72 10.26
C ARG A 315 16.80 52.40 9.13
N ARG A 316 17.73 51.69 8.47
CA ARG A 316 18.45 52.20 7.28
C ARG A 316 17.52 52.46 6.10
N ALA A 317 16.58 51.55 5.81
CA ALA A 317 15.59 51.72 4.73
C ALA A 317 14.61 52.87 4.99
N LEU A 318 14.18 53.06 6.24
CA LEU A 318 13.38 54.22 6.63
C LEU A 318 14.18 55.54 6.51
N PHE A 319 15.48 55.50 6.81
CA PHE A 319 16.37 56.65 6.68
C PHE A 319 16.66 57.00 5.21
N SER A 320 16.89 56.01 4.34
CA SER A 320 17.04 56.24 2.89
C SER A 320 15.75 56.73 2.22
N ALA A 321 14.59 56.22 2.66
CA ALA A 321 13.28 56.73 2.27
C ALA A 321 13.00 58.16 2.79
N SER A 322 13.56 58.52 3.96
CA SER A 322 13.48 59.88 4.51
C SER A 322 14.37 60.87 3.76
N LEU A 323 15.53 60.44 3.25
CA LEU A 323 16.45 61.27 2.45
C LEU A 323 15.92 61.56 1.03
N SER A 324 14.94 60.78 0.56
CA SER A 324 14.29 60.98 -0.74
C SER A 324 13.10 61.96 -0.69
N ASN A 325 12.81 62.54 0.48
CA ASN A 325 11.73 63.52 0.66
C ASN A 325 12.30 64.93 0.96
N PRO A 326 12.19 65.94 0.07
CA PRO A 326 12.96 67.18 0.16
C PRO A 326 12.54 68.18 1.25
N GLN A 327 11.58 67.85 2.13
CA GLN A 327 10.88 68.85 2.95
C GLN A 327 11.24 68.88 4.45
N PHE A 328 12.22 68.10 4.91
CA PHE A 328 12.71 68.18 6.30
C PHE A 328 14.23 68.29 6.36
N TYR A 329 14.75 69.46 5.96
CA TYR A 329 16.07 69.90 6.40
C TYR A 329 15.89 70.64 7.73
N ASN A 330 16.17 69.95 8.85
CA ASN A 330 16.76 70.51 10.08
C ASN A 330 16.76 69.45 11.20
N ALA A 331 17.94 68.91 11.52
CA ALA A 331 18.49 68.78 12.88
C ALA A 331 19.69 67.80 12.90
N ASP A 332 20.83 68.31 13.39
CA ASP A 332 22.04 67.65 13.90
C ASP A 332 22.65 66.48 13.11
N GLN A 333 23.61 66.83 12.25
CA GLN A 333 24.43 65.92 11.45
C GLN A 333 25.72 65.43 12.14
N SER A 334 25.95 65.69 13.44
CA SER A 334 27.28 65.50 14.04
C SER A 334 27.42 64.43 15.14
N GLN A 335 26.41 63.58 15.39
CA GLN A 335 26.53 62.51 16.39
C GLN A 335 26.35 61.07 15.87
N TYR A 336 26.25 60.86 14.55
CA TYR A 336 25.97 59.51 14.02
C TYR A 336 26.89 59.05 12.88
N TYR A 337 28.03 59.73 12.69
CA TYR A 337 29.05 59.37 11.67
C TYR A 337 30.19 58.48 12.19
N GLN A 338 30.03 57.84 13.37
CA GLN A 338 31.05 56.92 13.89
C GLN A 338 30.69 55.44 13.79
N ASP A 339 29.45 55.08 13.42
CA ASP A 339 28.99 53.69 13.42
C ASP A 339 28.67 53.13 12.01
N ALA A 340 28.96 53.90 10.95
CA ALA A 340 28.60 53.56 9.56
C ALA A 340 29.81 53.23 8.66
N SER A 341 31.04 53.24 9.18
CA SER A 341 32.26 53.22 8.34
C SER A 341 33.03 51.90 8.31
N SER A 342 32.46 50.76 8.72
CA SER A 342 33.22 49.50 8.70
C SER A 342 32.49 48.21 8.30
N GLU A 343 31.26 48.25 7.79
CA GLU A 343 30.54 47.03 7.38
C GLU A 343 29.61 47.29 6.17
N GLU A 344 30.15 47.82 5.08
CA GLU A 344 29.39 47.95 3.80
C GLU A 344 29.38 46.64 2.99
N ASP A 345 30.17 45.64 3.36
CA ASP A 345 30.29 44.37 2.62
C ASP A 345 29.33 43.25 3.10
N GLU A 346 28.59 43.46 4.20
CA GLU A 346 27.70 42.45 4.80
C GLU A 346 26.21 42.61 4.44
N ASP A 347 25.87 43.57 3.59
CA ASP A 347 24.48 44.01 3.38
C ASP A 347 23.73 43.29 2.24
N ASP A 348 24.39 42.49 1.41
CA ASP A 348 23.76 41.77 0.28
C ASP A 348 23.35 40.31 0.59
N GLU A 349 23.78 39.74 1.72
CA GLU A 349 23.29 38.41 2.12
C GLU A 349 21.82 38.49 2.59
N SER A 350 20.95 37.70 1.95
CA SER A 350 19.57 37.49 2.37
C SER A 350 19.56 36.89 3.78
N ILE A 351 18.88 37.53 4.74
CA ILE A 351 18.72 36.96 6.09
C ILE A 351 17.75 35.78 5.97
N GLU A 352 18.29 34.60 5.70
CA GLU A 352 17.53 33.37 5.64
C GLU A 352 17.21 32.87 7.04
N ARG A 353 15.97 32.41 7.24
CA ARG A 353 15.56 31.77 8.49
C ARG A 353 16.17 30.38 8.52
N GLU A 354 16.95 30.08 9.56
CA GLU A 354 17.49 28.75 9.73
C GLU A 354 16.34 27.76 9.96
N ARG A 355 16.27 26.74 9.10
CA ARG A 355 15.26 25.69 9.19
C ARG A 355 15.89 24.49 9.88
N PRO A 356 15.32 24.00 10.99
CA PRO A 356 15.92 22.91 11.75
C PRO A 356 15.83 21.62 10.93
N THR A 357 16.84 20.75 11.05
CA THR A 357 16.83 19.46 10.34
C THR A 357 15.84 18.50 11.01
N ASP A 358 14.93 17.92 10.23
CA ASP A 358 14.05 16.86 10.72
C ASP A 358 14.78 15.51 10.65
N ARG A 359 15.36 15.12 11.78
CA ARG A 359 16.09 13.85 11.93
C ARG A 359 15.24 12.63 11.59
N ARG A 360 13.94 12.66 11.87
CA ARG A 360 13.04 11.53 11.58
C ARG A 360 12.82 11.39 10.09
N LEU A 361 12.63 12.51 9.41
CA LEU A 361 12.48 12.52 7.96
C LEU A 361 13.78 12.10 7.25
N ARG A 362 14.94 12.59 7.70
CA ARG A 362 16.25 12.16 7.22
C ARG A 362 16.48 10.65 7.41
N ALA A 363 16.19 10.12 8.60
CA ALA A 363 16.27 8.69 8.88
C ALA A 363 15.30 7.86 8.02
N LEU A 364 14.10 8.37 7.75
CA LEU A 364 13.12 7.71 6.89
C LEU A 364 13.61 7.57 5.44
N ILE A 365 14.28 8.59 4.89
CA ILE A 365 14.90 8.52 3.56
C ILE A 365 16.05 7.49 3.56
N GLY A 366 16.90 7.50 4.60
CA GLY A 366 17.95 6.50 4.76
C GLY A 366 17.41 5.07 4.90
N ASN A 367 16.29 4.88 5.60
CA ASN A 367 15.64 3.58 5.75
C ASN A 367 15.06 3.08 4.41
N PHE A 368 14.54 3.97 3.57
CA PHE A 368 14.17 3.62 2.20
C PHE A 368 15.39 3.12 1.42
N PHE A 369 16.49 3.88 1.40
CA PHE A 369 17.72 3.47 0.71
C PHE A 369 18.22 2.09 1.18
N ASN A 370 18.36 1.89 2.49
CA ASN A 370 18.82 0.62 3.08
C ASN A 370 17.89 -0.57 2.79
N THR A 371 16.61 -0.32 2.50
CA THR A 371 15.62 -1.38 2.23
C THR A 371 15.60 -1.76 0.75
N PHE A 372 15.86 -0.80 -0.15
CA PHE A 372 15.65 -0.95 -1.59
C PHE A 372 16.92 -0.90 -2.44
N GLN A 373 18.10 -0.67 -1.84
CA GLN A 373 19.39 -0.59 -2.56
C GLN A 373 19.81 -1.91 -3.24
N ASP A 374 19.35 -3.06 -2.73
CA ASP A 374 19.73 -4.36 -3.25
C ASP A 374 19.17 -4.58 -4.67
N ALA A 375 19.95 -5.25 -5.51
CA ALA A 375 19.58 -5.48 -6.91
C ALA A 375 18.22 -6.20 -7.03
N ASN A 376 17.40 -5.72 -7.96
CA ASN A 376 16.04 -6.21 -8.26
C ASN A 376 14.96 -5.94 -7.20
N MET A 377 15.24 -5.29 -6.07
CA MET A 377 14.20 -4.97 -5.07
C MET A 377 13.17 -3.98 -5.64
N MET A 378 13.63 -3.00 -6.42
CA MET A 378 12.78 -2.00 -7.05
C MET A 378 11.97 -2.56 -8.24
N LYS A 379 12.44 -3.65 -8.86
CA LYS A 379 11.83 -4.24 -10.07
C LYS A 379 10.38 -4.69 -9.84
N SER A 380 10.11 -5.28 -8.68
CA SER A 380 8.76 -5.76 -8.31
C SER A 380 7.75 -4.63 -8.13
N VAL A 381 8.23 -3.43 -7.80
CA VAL A 381 7.39 -2.22 -7.59
C VAL A 381 7.51 -1.24 -8.77
N TYR A 382 8.02 -1.70 -9.92
CA TYR A 382 8.21 -0.90 -11.13
C TYR A 382 9.03 0.37 -10.92
N GLY A 383 9.90 0.38 -9.91
CA GLY A 383 10.88 1.45 -9.70
C GLY A 383 12.18 1.21 -10.47
N LEU A 384 13.01 2.24 -10.54
CA LEU A 384 14.37 2.13 -11.06
C LEU A 384 15.30 1.60 -9.99
N ASP A 385 16.34 0.87 -10.39
CA ASP A 385 17.36 0.40 -9.46
C ASP A 385 18.13 1.58 -8.87
N ILE A 386 18.41 1.51 -7.56
CA ILE A 386 19.13 2.56 -6.86
C ILE A 386 20.62 2.47 -7.20
N ALA A 387 21.21 3.61 -7.57
CA ALA A 387 22.65 3.77 -7.77
C ALA A 387 23.35 4.23 -6.49
N GLY A 388 22.72 5.09 -5.70
CA GLY A 388 23.30 5.65 -4.48
C GLY A 388 22.37 6.63 -3.78
N MET A 389 22.82 7.13 -2.63
CA MET A 389 22.16 8.20 -1.88
C MET A 389 23.21 9.24 -1.47
N ILE A 390 22.87 10.51 -1.64
CA ILE A 390 23.70 11.64 -1.23
C ILE A 390 22.93 12.44 -0.19
N ASP A 391 23.56 12.70 0.95
CA ASP A 391 23.03 13.57 1.98
C ASP A 391 23.75 14.92 1.93
N HIS A 392 23.03 15.96 1.52
CA HIS A 392 23.59 17.29 1.34
C HIS A 392 23.61 18.01 2.69
N THR A 393 24.67 17.81 3.46
CA THR A 393 24.88 18.50 4.75
C THR A 393 25.47 19.91 4.59
N GLU A 394 26.09 20.17 3.43
CA GLU A 394 26.78 21.41 3.08
C GLU A 394 26.48 21.80 1.62
N GLY A 395 26.88 23.01 1.22
CA GLY A 395 26.67 23.55 -0.13
C GLY A 395 25.26 24.09 -0.39
N GLU A 396 24.96 24.36 -1.67
CA GLU A 396 23.70 24.97 -2.12
C GLU A 396 22.46 24.14 -1.77
N HIS A 397 22.60 22.80 -1.75
CA HIS A 397 21.51 21.89 -1.43
C HIS A 397 21.46 21.47 0.05
N LYS A 398 22.12 22.23 0.95
CA LYS A 398 22.13 21.93 2.39
C LYS A 398 20.74 21.66 2.97
N GLY A 399 20.58 20.50 3.62
CA GLY A 399 19.33 20.04 4.21
C GLY A 399 18.43 19.23 3.27
N HIS A 400 18.99 18.75 2.15
CA HIS A 400 18.30 17.83 1.23
C HIS A 400 18.97 16.46 1.20
N CYS A 401 18.18 15.42 0.96
CA CYS A 401 18.71 14.12 0.56
C CYS A 401 18.38 13.88 -0.92
N SER A 402 19.31 13.27 -1.65
CA SER A 402 19.13 12.83 -3.03
C SER A 402 19.24 11.32 -3.13
N ILE A 403 18.28 10.68 -3.79
CA ILE A 403 18.37 9.28 -4.19
C ILE A 403 18.69 9.25 -5.68
N LEU A 404 19.74 8.52 -6.04
CA LEU A 404 20.21 8.36 -7.40
C LEU A 404 19.69 7.03 -7.95
N TYR A 405 19.12 7.04 -9.15
CA TYR A 405 18.54 5.89 -9.79
C TYR A 405 19.21 5.62 -11.14
N LYS A 406 19.49 4.35 -11.43
CA LYS A 406 20.02 3.90 -12.71
C LYS A 406 18.94 4.04 -13.78
N LEU A 407 19.28 4.67 -14.90
CA LEU A 407 18.38 4.72 -16.06
C LEU A 407 18.23 3.32 -16.68
N PRO A 408 17.05 2.98 -17.24
CA PRO A 408 16.79 1.63 -17.73
C PRO A 408 17.62 1.29 -18.98
N GLY A 409 17.97 0.01 -19.11
CA GLY A 409 18.73 -0.50 -20.25
C GLY A 409 20.12 0.14 -20.36
N THR A 410 20.48 0.60 -21.56
CA THR A 410 21.75 1.31 -21.80
C THR A 410 21.60 2.82 -21.79
N ILE A 411 20.41 3.36 -21.47
CA ILE A 411 20.13 4.81 -21.54
C ILE A 411 21.09 5.57 -20.64
N GLY A 412 21.40 5.04 -19.45
CA GLY A 412 22.33 5.67 -18.50
C GLY A 412 23.80 5.65 -18.94
N VAL A 413 24.19 4.75 -19.86
CA VAL A 413 25.59 4.59 -20.27
C VAL A 413 25.94 5.67 -21.31
N PRO A 414 26.94 6.51 -21.07
CA PRO A 414 27.46 7.44 -22.07
C PRO A 414 28.09 6.67 -23.24
N SER A 415 27.81 7.11 -24.46
CA SER A 415 28.47 6.60 -25.66
C SER A 415 28.70 7.74 -26.65
N ARG A 416 29.51 7.49 -27.69
CA ARG A 416 29.71 8.47 -28.76
C ARG A 416 28.40 8.85 -29.47
N GLU A 417 27.46 7.91 -29.57
CA GLU A 417 26.15 8.09 -30.20
C GLU A 417 25.14 8.77 -29.26
N ARG A 418 25.33 8.62 -27.94
CA ARG A 418 24.46 9.18 -26.91
C ARG A 418 25.32 9.91 -25.87
N PRO A 419 25.72 11.17 -26.08
CA PRO A 419 26.48 11.92 -25.08
C PRO A 419 25.62 12.22 -23.84
N PRO A 420 26.21 12.43 -22.64
CA PRO A 420 25.48 12.72 -21.41
C PRO A 420 24.53 13.92 -21.52
N GLU A 421 24.94 14.97 -22.24
CA GLU A 421 24.24 16.24 -22.36
C GLU A 421 22.99 16.15 -23.26
N ASN A 422 22.80 15.04 -23.98
CA ASN A 422 21.64 14.85 -24.85
C ASN A 422 20.39 14.47 -24.04
N LEU A 423 19.80 15.48 -23.40
CA LEU A 423 18.57 15.35 -22.60
C LEU A 423 17.36 14.89 -23.40
N LYS A 424 17.34 15.05 -24.73
CA LYS A 424 16.20 14.58 -25.55
C LYS A 424 16.08 13.06 -25.54
N LEU A 425 17.22 12.35 -25.48
CA LEU A 425 17.27 10.88 -25.48
C LEU A 425 17.24 10.28 -24.08
N ARG A 426 17.68 11.04 -23.08
CA ARG A 426 17.89 10.54 -21.72
C ARG A 426 16.81 10.96 -20.74
N ALA A 427 16.20 12.14 -20.92
CA ALA A 427 15.31 12.69 -19.91
C ALA A 427 13.98 11.93 -19.86
N PRO A 428 13.49 11.60 -18.66
CA PRO A 428 12.18 10.98 -18.51
C PRO A 428 11.07 11.93 -18.95
N VAL A 429 9.99 11.34 -19.46
CA VAL A 429 8.73 12.04 -19.72
C VAL A 429 7.70 11.55 -18.71
N THR A 430 7.10 12.46 -17.96
CA THR A 430 6.06 12.10 -16.97
C THR A 430 4.72 11.89 -17.65
N LEU A 431 3.85 11.06 -17.05
CA LEU A 431 2.48 10.88 -17.52
C LEU A 431 1.74 12.23 -17.55
N LYS A 432 1.90 13.09 -16.53
CA LYS A 432 1.31 14.43 -16.52
C LYS A 432 1.67 15.24 -17.78
N SER A 433 2.92 15.18 -18.24
CA SER A 433 3.36 15.84 -19.48
C SER A 433 2.65 15.27 -20.70
N LEU A 434 2.55 13.93 -20.79
CA LEU A 434 1.85 13.24 -21.88
C LEU A 434 0.34 13.57 -21.93
N LEU A 435 -0.30 13.69 -20.77
CA LEU A 435 -1.72 14.02 -20.65
C LEU A 435 -2.01 15.48 -21.03
N THR A 436 -1.04 16.37 -20.80
CA THR A 436 -1.17 17.82 -21.08
C THR A 436 -0.86 18.14 -22.54
N ASN A 437 0.17 17.51 -23.11
CA ASN A 437 0.64 17.81 -24.46
C ASN A 437 0.32 16.68 -25.45
N ARG A 438 -0.85 16.78 -26.09
CA ARG A 438 -1.30 15.81 -27.11
C ARG A 438 -0.53 15.86 -28.44
N GLN A 439 0.42 16.78 -28.61
CA GLN A 439 1.19 16.97 -29.85
C GLN A 439 2.52 16.21 -29.88
N ILE A 440 2.88 15.50 -28.80
CA ILE A 440 4.10 14.69 -28.78
C ILE A 440 3.95 13.53 -29.79
N GLN A 441 4.73 13.57 -30.86
CA GLN A 441 4.78 12.50 -31.86
C GLN A 441 5.53 11.28 -31.32
N GLY A 442 5.18 10.08 -31.79
CA GLY A 442 5.87 8.84 -31.40
C GLY A 442 5.39 8.18 -30.11
N ILE A 443 4.19 8.52 -29.60
CA ILE A 443 3.62 7.85 -28.41
C ILE A 443 2.72 6.69 -28.82
N ARG A 444 3.04 5.48 -28.35
CA ARG A 444 2.12 4.33 -28.39
C ARG A 444 1.20 4.36 -27.18
N CYS A 445 -0.03 4.86 -27.38
CA CYS A 445 -1.04 5.03 -26.30
C CYS A 445 -2.40 4.40 -26.63
N SER A 446 -2.40 3.23 -27.28
CA SER A 446 -3.62 2.45 -27.53
C SER A 446 -4.35 2.14 -26.22
N LEU A 447 -5.66 1.85 -26.29
CA LEU A 447 -6.44 1.49 -25.09
C LEU A 447 -5.82 0.29 -24.36
N GLY A 448 -5.33 -0.71 -25.11
CA GLY A 448 -4.61 -1.85 -24.55
C GLY A 448 -3.33 -1.46 -23.81
N ALA A 449 -2.55 -0.52 -24.35
CA ALA A 449 -1.36 0.00 -23.67
C ALA A 449 -1.71 0.75 -22.38
N ARG A 450 -2.85 1.47 -22.35
CA ARG A 450 -3.37 2.11 -21.13
C ARG A 450 -3.84 1.09 -20.08
N PHE A 451 -4.46 -0.01 -20.51
CA PHE A 451 -4.82 -1.11 -19.61
C PHE A 451 -3.60 -1.81 -19.04
N GLU A 452 -2.56 -2.02 -19.84
CA GLU A 452 -1.27 -2.54 -19.35
C GLU A 452 -0.62 -1.57 -18.34
N LEU A 453 -0.61 -0.27 -18.64
CA LEU A 453 -0.12 0.77 -17.73
C LEU A 453 -0.86 0.71 -16.38
N ALA A 454 -2.19 0.69 -16.41
CA ALA A 454 -3.02 0.57 -15.21
C ALA A 454 -2.70 -0.69 -14.40
N ARG A 455 -2.61 -1.85 -15.05
CA ARG A 455 -2.28 -3.13 -14.41
C ARG A 455 -0.92 -3.09 -13.72
N LYS A 456 0.12 -2.57 -14.39
CA LYS A 456 1.47 -2.46 -13.82
C LYS A 456 1.50 -1.57 -12.59
N LEU A 457 0.82 -0.42 -12.62
CA LEU A 457 0.77 0.50 -11.49
C LEU A 457 0.01 -0.10 -10.29
N VAL A 458 -1.14 -0.72 -10.53
CA VAL A 458 -1.89 -1.42 -9.47
C VAL A 458 -1.03 -2.54 -8.87
N ARG A 459 -0.36 -3.34 -9.70
CA ARG A 459 0.53 -4.40 -9.24
C ARG A 459 1.68 -3.84 -8.39
N ALA A 460 2.29 -2.74 -8.81
CA ALA A 460 3.34 -2.06 -8.04
C ALA A 460 2.87 -1.73 -6.62
N VAL A 461 1.70 -1.08 -6.53
CA VAL A 461 1.11 -0.64 -5.25
C VAL A 461 0.74 -1.84 -4.38
N CYS A 462 0.11 -2.88 -4.95
CA CYS A 462 -0.25 -4.08 -4.21
C CYS A 462 0.98 -4.79 -3.64
N LEU A 463 2.07 -4.88 -4.41
CA LEU A 463 3.31 -5.51 -3.96
C LEU A 463 4.01 -4.66 -2.89
N LEU A 464 4.03 -3.34 -3.05
CA LEU A 464 4.56 -2.42 -2.03
C LEU A 464 3.79 -2.51 -0.71
N HIS A 465 2.46 -2.55 -0.78
CA HIS A 465 1.59 -2.74 0.39
C HIS A 465 1.81 -4.11 1.04
N SER A 466 1.97 -5.17 0.23
CA SER A 466 2.25 -6.52 0.73
C SER A 466 3.58 -6.64 1.47
N SER A 467 4.56 -5.78 1.16
CA SER A 467 5.84 -5.70 1.89
C SER A 467 5.78 -4.79 3.12
N GLY A 468 4.62 -4.21 3.45
CA GLY A 468 4.46 -3.32 4.60
C GLY A 468 4.96 -1.90 4.36
N TRP A 469 4.92 -1.43 3.11
CA TRP A 469 5.39 -0.10 2.72
C TRP A 469 4.29 0.72 2.02
N LEU A 470 4.34 2.05 2.14
CA LEU A 470 3.36 3.00 1.62
C LEU A 470 4.04 3.98 0.66
N HIS A 471 3.42 4.27 -0.49
CA HIS A 471 4.02 5.10 -1.53
C HIS A 471 3.88 6.60 -1.25
N LYS A 472 2.71 7.06 -0.82
CA LYS A 472 2.37 8.46 -0.46
C LYS A 472 2.34 9.50 -1.58
N ASN A 473 2.94 9.22 -2.73
CA ASN A 473 3.01 10.15 -3.85
C ASN A 473 2.53 9.53 -5.18
N ILE A 474 1.45 8.74 -5.16
CA ILE A 474 0.89 8.13 -6.39
C ILE A 474 0.12 9.21 -7.17
N ARG A 475 0.67 9.64 -8.30
CA ARG A 475 0.08 10.67 -9.17
C ARG A 475 0.71 10.65 -10.57
N ALA A 476 0.15 11.40 -11.52
CA ALA A 476 0.64 11.42 -12.90
C ALA A 476 2.08 11.98 -13.05
N GLU A 477 2.59 12.77 -12.09
CA GLU A 477 3.99 13.23 -12.08
C GLU A 477 4.98 12.12 -11.72
N SER A 478 4.52 11.17 -10.91
CA SER A 478 5.31 10.06 -10.39
C SER A 478 5.41 8.90 -11.38
N VAL A 479 4.61 8.88 -12.44
CA VAL A 479 4.69 7.87 -13.49
C VAL A 479 5.57 8.41 -14.62
N MET A 480 6.71 7.77 -14.86
CA MET A 480 7.69 8.19 -15.86
C MET A 480 7.87 7.17 -16.96
N PHE A 481 8.24 7.67 -18.13
CA PHE A 481 8.59 6.87 -19.30
C PHE A 481 9.94 7.32 -19.83
N PHE A 482 10.72 6.37 -20.32
CA PHE A 482 12.02 6.63 -20.90
C PHE A 482 11.96 6.44 -22.42
N PRO A 483 12.47 7.41 -23.21
CA PRO A 483 12.64 7.28 -24.65
C PRO A 483 13.34 5.97 -25.05
N GLU A 484 12.75 5.20 -25.96
CA GLU A 484 13.47 4.12 -26.65
C GLU A 484 14.06 4.65 -27.97
N ASP A 485 15.34 4.41 -28.20
CA ASP A 485 16.02 4.77 -29.45
C ASP A 485 15.63 3.77 -30.54
N ILE A 486 14.96 4.25 -31.59
CA ILE A 486 14.67 3.47 -32.79
C ILE A 486 15.63 3.91 -33.89
N ASN A 487 16.63 3.07 -34.17
CA ASN A 487 17.48 3.24 -35.34
C ASN A 487 16.66 2.90 -36.60
N ALA A 488 15.98 3.90 -37.17
CA ALA A 488 15.38 3.78 -38.50
C ALA A 488 16.40 4.31 -39.52
N LEU A 489 17.00 3.41 -40.32
CA LEU A 489 17.76 3.79 -41.51
C LEU A 489 16.77 4.45 -42.49
N HIS A 490 16.82 5.78 -42.62
CA HIS A 490 16.17 6.50 -43.70
C HIS A 490 17.21 6.96 -44.72
N GLU A 491 16.85 6.90 -46.00
CA GLU A 491 17.72 7.21 -47.14
C GLU A 491 18.19 8.68 -47.16
N ASP A 492 17.51 9.59 -46.45
CA ASP A 492 17.75 11.04 -46.50
C ASP A 492 17.94 11.68 -45.10
N GLY A 493 18.91 11.20 -44.32
CA GLY A 493 19.41 11.90 -43.12
C GLY A 493 19.18 11.19 -41.77
N TYR A 494 20.04 11.51 -40.79
CA TYR A 494 19.98 11.01 -39.40
C TYR A 494 19.01 11.88 -38.56
N ASP A 495 17.71 11.61 -38.63
CA ASP A 495 16.75 12.14 -37.65
C ASP A 495 16.50 11.12 -36.54
N ILE A 496 16.82 11.49 -35.29
CA ILE A 496 16.62 10.62 -34.13
C ILE A 496 15.12 10.57 -33.79
N LYS A 497 14.48 9.45 -34.12
CA LYS A 497 13.08 9.21 -33.79
C LYS A 497 12.97 8.55 -32.42
N ILE A 498 12.34 9.26 -31.48
CA ILE A 498 12.04 8.77 -30.14
C ILE A 498 10.64 8.14 -30.15
N GLU A 499 10.54 6.92 -29.61
CA GLU A 499 9.24 6.29 -29.33
C GLU A 499 9.05 6.13 -27.82
N ILE A 500 7.83 6.41 -27.36
CA ILE A 500 7.42 6.21 -25.97
C ILE A 500 6.30 5.17 -25.95
N ASP A 501 6.59 4.02 -25.34
CA ASP A 501 5.61 2.99 -25.07
C ASP A 501 5.05 3.16 -23.66
N VAL A 502 3.79 3.62 -23.56
CA VAL A 502 3.15 3.89 -22.27
C VAL A 502 2.87 2.61 -21.49
N SER A 503 2.98 1.44 -22.12
CA SER A 503 2.89 0.16 -21.41
C SER A 503 4.16 -0.16 -20.61
N LYS A 504 5.25 0.62 -20.72
CA LYS A 504 6.52 0.41 -20.00
C LYS A 504 6.79 1.56 -19.00
N PRO A 505 5.96 1.73 -17.95
CA PRO A 505 6.17 2.78 -16.95
C PRO A 505 7.32 2.46 -15.99
N SER A 506 7.87 3.51 -15.40
CA SER A 506 8.59 3.48 -14.13
C SER A 506 7.83 4.34 -13.11
N LEU A 507 7.43 3.75 -11.99
CA LEU A 507 6.79 4.45 -10.87
C LEU A 507 7.88 5.03 -9.98
N MET A 508 7.98 6.35 -9.89
CA MET A 508 8.89 7.12 -9.05
C MET A 508 8.11 7.82 -7.92
N GLY A 509 8.73 8.73 -7.20
CA GLY A 509 8.18 9.43 -6.04
C GLY A 509 8.45 8.72 -4.72
N TYR A 510 9.34 7.72 -4.72
CA TYR A 510 9.62 6.90 -3.55
C TYR A 510 10.34 7.65 -2.44
N ILE A 511 10.99 8.78 -2.73
CA ILE A 511 11.57 9.64 -1.70
C ILE A 511 10.53 10.14 -0.67
N PHE A 512 9.24 10.06 -0.98
CA PHE A 512 8.11 10.39 -0.11
C PHE A 512 7.51 9.21 0.67
N SER A 513 7.87 7.99 0.26
CA SER A 513 7.37 6.71 0.74
C SER A 513 7.82 6.41 2.17
N ARG A 514 7.17 5.48 2.86
CA ARG A 514 7.48 5.13 4.26
C ARG A 514 7.03 3.70 4.60
N PRO A 515 7.57 3.08 5.66
CA PRO A 515 6.97 1.86 6.21
C PRO A 515 5.55 2.14 6.75
N ASP A 516 4.67 1.14 6.64
CA ASP A 516 3.35 1.17 7.29
C ASP A 516 3.51 0.94 8.79
N ASP A 517 3.31 1.99 9.59
CA ASP A 517 3.51 1.93 11.03
C ASP A 517 2.38 1.24 11.82
N ILE A 518 1.28 0.84 11.17
CA ILE A 518 0.13 0.22 11.84
C ILE A 518 0.27 -1.32 11.85
N ILE A 519 0.94 -1.87 12.86
CA ILE A 519 1.13 -3.32 13.06
C ILE A 519 -0.15 -3.96 13.62
N MET A 520 -0.63 -5.05 12.99
CA MET A 520 -1.61 -5.94 13.62
C MET A 520 -0.92 -6.75 14.72
N ARG A 521 -1.18 -6.43 15.99
CA ARG A 521 -0.86 -7.32 17.10
C ARG A 521 -2.04 -8.26 17.32
N GLU A 522 -1.78 -9.56 17.45
CA GLU A 522 -2.73 -10.44 18.14
C GLU A 522 -2.75 -9.99 19.60
N ASP A 523 -3.89 -9.46 20.06
CA ASP A 523 -4.09 -9.35 21.49
C ASP A 523 -4.04 -10.77 22.07
N PRO A 524 -3.16 -11.07 23.04
CA PRO A 524 -3.19 -12.37 23.70
C PRO A 524 -4.60 -12.56 24.29
N PRO A 525 -5.15 -13.79 24.27
CA PRO A 525 -6.45 -14.04 24.88
C PRO A 525 -6.39 -13.53 26.32
N LEU A 526 -7.28 -12.58 26.63
CA LEU A 526 -7.42 -12.00 27.96
C LEU A 526 -7.43 -13.16 28.96
N LYS A 527 -6.38 -13.25 29.78
CA LYS A 527 -6.37 -14.19 30.90
C LYS A 527 -7.63 -13.89 31.72
N PRO A 528 -8.46 -14.89 32.07
CA PRO A 528 -9.61 -14.64 32.92
C PRO A 528 -9.08 -14.00 34.21
N SER A 529 -9.45 -12.73 34.41
CA SER A 529 -9.16 -12.01 35.64
C SER A 529 -9.87 -12.75 36.75
N ASN A 530 -9.12 -13.40 37.64
CA ASN A 530 -9.63 -13.88 38.92
C ASN A 530 -10.03 -12.67 39.76
N HIS A 531 -11.21 -12.10 39.49
CA HIS A 531 -11.88 -11.23 40.43
C HIS A 531 -12.44 -12.10 41.55
N ARG A 532 -11.65 -12.26 42.62
CA ARG A 532 -12.23 -12.53 43.94
C ARG A 532 -13.14 -11.34 44.26
N VAL A 533 -14.40 -11.64 44.51
CA VAL A 533 -15.35 -10.68 45.07
C VAL A 533 -14.87 -10.37 46.49
N GLU A 534 -14.23 -9.22 46.70
CA GLU A 534 -13.94 -8.70 48.03
C GLU A 534 -15.15 -7.88 48.54
N ASP A 535 -15.59 -8.20 49.76
CA ASP A 535 -16.73 -7.62 50.49
C ASP A 535 -16.48 -6.12 50.76
N PRO A 536 -17.42 -5.21 50.43
CA PRO A 536 -17.20 -3.76 50.45
C PRO A 536 -17.20 -3.12 51.85
N ARG A 537 -16.61 -3.75 52.87
CA ARG A 537 -16.65 -3.23 54.26
C ARG A 537 -15.32 -2.89 54.92
N ASP A 538 -14.19 -3.12 54.28
CA ASP A 538 -12.89 -2.84 54.89
C ASP A 538 -11.98 -1.98 54.00
N LEU A 539 -12.19 -0.66 54.01
CA LEU A 539 -11.16 0.32 53.61
C LEU A 539 -11.15 1.52 54.58
N PRO A 540 -10.00 1.87 55.18
CA PRO A 540 -9.87 3.03 56.05
C PRO A 540 -9.61 4.32 55.24
N ASN A 541 -10.24 5.42 55.66
CA ASN A 541 -10.05 6.77 55.13
C ASN A 541 -8.61 7.27 55.32
N PRO A 542 -8.08 8.07 54.35
CA PRO A 542 -7.08 9.07 54.65
C PRO A 542 -7.53 10.51 54.32
N GLU A 543 -6.93 11.41 55.08
CA GLU A 543 -7.29 12.79 55.38
C GLU A 543 -7.06 13.82 54.24
N VAL A 544 -7.79 14.93 54.34
CA VAL A 544 -7.68 16.14 53.51
C VAL A 544 -7.04 17.26 54.33
N PRO A 545 -6.06 17.98 53.78
CA PRO A 545 -6.11 19.46 53.81
C PRO A 545 -5.52 20.08 52.51
N SER A 546 -5.73 21.32 52.06
CA SER A 546 -6.68 22.41 52.28
C SER A 546 -6.32 23.53 51.26
N HIS A 547 -7.33 24.15 50.62
CA HIS A 547 -7.41 25.52 50.06
C HIS A 547 -6.24 26.19 49.28
N HIS A 548 -6.51 26.65 48.04
CA HIS A 548 -6.87 28.06 47.79
C HIS A 548 -7.35 28.29 46.34
N THR A 549 -8.54 28.87 46.24
CA THR A 549 -9.18 29.38 45.02
C THR A 549 -8.88 30.88 44.89
N LEU A 550 -8.64 31.37 43.68
CA LEU A 550 -8.91 32.76 43.30
C LEU A 550 -9.69 32.76 41.98
N MET A 551 -10.96 33.14 42.09
CA MET A 551 -11.90 33.43 41.01
C MET A 551 -11.53 34.73 40.28
N TRP A 552 -11.99 34.88 39.04
CA TRP A 552 -12.54 36.15 38.57
C TRP A 552 -13.82 35.91 37.77
N ASP A 553 -14.84 36.66 38.17
CA ASP A 553 -16.25 36.63 37.78
C ASP A 553 -16.53 37.06 36.32
N VAL A 554 -17.63 36.53 35.75
CA VAL A 554 -18.35 37.15 34.62
C VAL A 554 -19.85 37.19 34.96
N PRO A 555 -20.57 38.31 34.78
CA PRO A 555 -21.93 38.47 35.26
C PRO A 555 -22.95 37.73 34.39
N ILE A 556 -23.89 37.09 35.08
CA ILE A 556 -25.10 36.47 34.55
C ILE A 556 -26.10 37.58 34.23
N ASP A 557 -26.75 37.50 33.06
CA ASP A 557 -28.08 38.07 32.89
C ASP A 557 -29.09 36.99 32.47
N ARG A 558 -30.25 37.01 33.11
CA ARG A 558 -31.32 35.99 33.07
C ARG A 558 -32.53 36.57 32.33
N ASN A 559 -33.16 35.78 31.45
CA ASN A 559 -34.63 35.74 31.41
C ASN A 559 -35.19 34.46 30.72
N PRO A 560 -36.41 33.99 31.07
CA PRO A 560 -36.86 32.60 30.87
C PRO A 560 -37.99 32.38 29.83
N GLN A 561 -37.97 31.19 29.20
CA GLN A 561 -39.12 30.34 28.73
C GLN A 561 -40.09 30.90 27.64
N PRO A 562 -40.95 30.10 26.93
CA PRO A 562 -41.46 28.75 27.25
C PRO A 562 -41.59 27.72 26.10
N LEU A 563 -41.98 26.51 26.53
CA LEU A 563 -42.32 25.29 25.81
C LEU A 563 -43.27 25.43 24.59
N ALA A 564 -43.01 24.62 23.55
CA ALA A 564 -44.08 24.06 22.70
C ALA A 564 -43.79 22.62 22.23
N ARG A 565 -44.73 21.77 22.65
CA ARG A 565 -45.01 20.35 22.39
C ARG A 565 -44.69 19.74 21.00
N ARG A 566 -44.04 18.58 21.08
CA ARG A 566 -44.42 17.25 20.52
C ARG A 566 -44.90 17.17 19.06
N THR A 567 -44.11 16.48 18.24
CA THR A 567 -44.57 15.28 17.51
C THR A 567 -43.41 14.30 17.24
N ARG A 568 -43.61 13.03 17.60
CA ARG A 568 -42.71 11.89 17.36
C ARG A 568 -42.68 11.51 15.87
N ARG A 569 -41.51 11.12 15.33
CA ARG A 569 -41.26 9.77 14.76
C ARG A 569 -39.80 9.54 14.27
N ARG A 570 -39.17 8.54 14.90
CA ARG A 570 -38.27 7.47 14.40
C ARG A 570 -36.88 7.79 13.79
N ASN A 571 -35.87 7.52 14.61
CA ASN A 571 -34.71 6.61 14.47
C ASN A 571 -34.09 6.41 13.07
N ALA A 572 -32.87 6.93 12.88
CA ALA A 572 -31.61 6.16 12.83
C ALA A 572 -30.56 6.91 11.97
N SER A 573 -29.58 7.53 12.61
CA SER A 573 -28.31 7.92 11.99
C SER A 573 -27.25 7.88 13.11
N ILE A 574 -26.32 6.94 13.00
CA ILE A 574 -25.22 6.68 13.95
C ILE A 574 -23.96 7.27 13.34
N TYR A 575 -23.87 8.59 13.28
CA TYR A 575 -22.58 9.27 13.21
C TYR A 575 -22.58 10.38 14.25
N GLY A 576 -21.74 10.18 15.26
CA GLY A 576 -21.64 11.01 16.45
C GLY A 576 -21.13 12.41 16.10
N ARG A 577 -21.94 13.41 16.48
CA ARG A 577 -21.47 14.76 16.79
C ARG A 577 -21.28 14.82 18.30
N ASN A 578 -20.06 15.17 18.73
CA ASN A 578 -19.77 16.19 19.74
C ASN A 578 -18.34 16.00 20.26
N MET A 579 -17.47 16.99 20.04
CA MET A 579 -16.59 17.62 21.05
C MET A 579 -15.93 18.88 20.47
N LEU A 580 -16.23 20.03 21.10
CA LEU A 580 -15.40 21.22 21.46
C LEU A 580 -14.10 21.46 20.66
N GLY A 581 -13.70 22.65 20.20
CA GLY A 581 -14.16 24.03 20.37
C GLY A 581 -13.36 24.93 19.40
N ARG A 582 -13.96 26.08 19.08
CA ARG A 582 -13.60 27.03 18.02
C ARG A 582 -12.26 27.73 18.28
N ILE A 583 -11.38 27.79 17.27
CA ILE A 583 -10.29 28.77 17.18
C ILE A 583 -10.42 29.44 15.81
N ASP A 584 -10.64 30.75 15.80
CA ASP A 584 -10.68 31.56 14.59
C ASP A 584 -9.31 31.58 13.90
N ARG A 585 -9.28 31.31 12.60
CA ARG A 585 -8.21 31.75 11.71
C ARG A 585 -8.81 32.26 10.41
N ASN A 586 -8.75 33.58 10.24
CA ASN A 586 -8.67 34.17 8.92
C ASN A 586 -7.33 33.77 8.30
N ASP A 587 -7.36 33.13 7.13
CA ASP A 587 -6.55 33.50 5.96
C ASP A 587 -6.73 32.44 4.87
N GLU A 588 -7.23 32.90 3.72
CA GLU A 588 -7.07 32.39 2.36
C GLU A 588 -6.76 30.89 2.19
N THR A 589 -7.69 30.16 1.58
CA THR A 589 -7.53 28.79 1.02
C THR A 589 -6.20 28.63 0.27
N LYS A 590 -5.15 28.25 1.00
CA LYS A 590 -3.85 27.85 0.48
C LYS A 590 -3.71 26.38 0.79
N GLU A 591 -3.52 25.57 -0.26
CA GLU A 591 -3.09 24.18 -0.16
C GLU A 591 -2.04 24.05 0.94
N THR A 592 -2.42 23.44 2.07
CA THR A 592 -1.53 23.38 3.23
C THR A 592 -0.40 22.40 2.92
N ASN A 593 0.77 22.93 2.53
CA ASN A 593 1.97 22.14 2.32
C ASN A 593 2.53 21.71 3.67
N ILE A 594 2.13 20.53 4.13
CA ILE A 594 2.68 19.92 5.35
C ILE A 594 3.86 19.06 4.90
N SER A 595 5.07 19.43 5.31
CA SER A 595 6.30 18.64 5.13
C SER A 595 6.59 18.13 3.70
N GLY A 596 6.26 18.95 2.70
CA GLY A 596 6.51 18.65 1.28
C GLY A 596 5.37 17.91 0.57
N PHE A 597 4.19 17.78 1.20
CA PHE A 597 3.00 17.18 0.60
C PHE A 597 1.91 18.22 0.36
N THR A 598 1.38 18.27 -0.86
CA THR A 598 0.18 19.05 -1.20
C THR A 598 -1.07 18.22 -0.88
N LEU A 599 -1.93 18.73 0.00
CA LEU A 599 -3.27 18.20 0.22
C LEU A 599 -4.17 18.61 -0.95
N ASP A 600 -4.09 17.86 -2.04
CA ASP A 600 -4.84 18.08 -3.28
C ASP A 600 -5.88 16.97 -3.51
N TYR A 601 -6.48 16.92 -4.71
CA TYR A 601 -7.51 15.94 -5.07
C TYR A 601 -7.01 14.49 -5.16
N TYR A 602 -5.69 14.24 -5.19
CA TYR A 602 -5.16 12.87 -5.06
C TYR A 602 -5.22 12.38 -3.62
N GLN A 603 -5.34 13.26 -2.62
CA GLN A 603 -5.41 12.85 -1.22
C GLN A 603 -6.83 12.44 -0.83
N HIS A 604 -6.92 11.34 -0.09
CA HIS A 604 -8.20 10.80 0.37
C HIS A 604 -8.93 11.81 1.29
N PRO A 605 -10.27 11.94 1.19
CA PRO A 605 -11.07 12.86 2.02
C PRO A 605 -10.79 12.81 3.52
N ALA A 606 -10.61 11.61 4.09
CA ALA A 606 -10.30 11.45 5.51
C ALA A 606 -8.94 12.04 5.92
N LYS A 607 -7.99 12.19 4.98
CA LYS A 607 -6.70 12.83 5.22
C LYS A 607 -6.80 14.35 5.15
N HIS A 608 -7.73 14.88 4.35
CA HIS A 608 -8.11 16.29 4.39
C HIS A 608 -8.85 16.64 5.69
N ALA A 609 -9.75 15.77 6.13
CA ALA A 609 -10.50 15.94 7.38
C ALA A 609 -9.62 15.92 8.62
N ASP A 610 -8.57 15.11 8.63
CA ASP A 610 -7.54 15.11 9.68
C ASP A 610 -6.13 15.05 9.07
N PRO A 611 -5.52 16.22 8.81
CA PRO A 611 -4.15 16.31 8.28
C PRO A 611 -3.10 15.73 9.22
N THR A 612 -3.39 15.60 10.52
CA THR A 612 -2.44 15.04 11.49
C THR A 612 -2.46 13.51 11.53
N ARG A 613 -3.54 12.88 11.01
CA ARG A 613 -3.67 11.43 10.92
C ARG A 613 -2.51 10.80 10.15
N LEU A 614 -2.00 9.68 10.63
CA LEU A 614 -0.97 8.92 9.91
C LEU A 614 -1.50 8.46 8.55
N TYR A 615 -0.60 8.47 7.55
CA TYR A 615 -0.91 8.02 6.19
C TYR A 615 -1.12 6.50 6.14
N ARG A 616 -1.95 6.00 5.22
CA ARG A 616 -2.42 4.60 5.19
C ARG A 616 -2.52 4.02 3.79
N HIS A 617 -2.70 2.71 3.75
CA HIS A 617 -2.96 1.93 2.54
C HIS A 617 -4.14 2.48 1.73
N ALA A 618 -5.28 2.75 2.38
CA ALA A 618 -6.46 3.31 1.73
C ALA A 618 -6.19 4.61 0.95
N TYR A 619 -5.21 5.42 1.38
CA TYR A 619 -4.92 6.70 0.74
C TYR A 619 -4.13 6.51 -0.56
N ASP A 620 -3.24 5.52 -0.60
CA ASP A 620 -2.57 5.12 -1.84
C ASP A 620 -3.57 4.54 -2.85
N VAL A 621 -4.51 3.72 -2.39
CA VAL A 621 -5.55 3.14 -3.27
C VAL A 621 -6.50 4.21 -3.81
N TYR A 622 -6.87 5.20 -2.98
CA TYR A 622 -7.66 6.34 -3.45
C TYR A 622 -6.90 7.15 -4.52
N SER A 623 -5.61 7.46 -4.26
CA SER A 623 -4.73 8.16 -5.21
C SER A 623 -4.63 7.40 -6.53
N LEU A 624 -4.56 6.07 -6.45
CA LEU A 624 -4.57 5.17 -7.60
C LEU A 624 -5.88 5.24 -8.37
N GLY A 625 -7.03 5.36 -7.70
CA GLY A 625 -8.34 5.59 -8.34
C GLY A 625 -8.38 6.86 -9.19
N ILE A 626 -7.82 7.96 -8.68
CA ILE A 626 -7.68 9.22 -9.43
C ILE A 626 -6.76 9.00 -10.65
N LEU A 627 -5.60 8.38 -10.45
CA LEU A 627 -4.65 8.10 -11.52
C LEU A 627 -5.24 7.20 -12.62
N LEU A 628 -6.08 6.23 -12.26
CA LEU A 628 -6.79 5.36 -13.21
C LEU A 628 -7.83 6.13 -14.05
N ILE A 629 -8.50 7.14 -13.49
CA ILE A 629 -9.34 8.04 -14.31
C ILE A 629 -8.49 8.70 -15.39
N GLU A 630 -7.35 9.25 -15.00
CA GLU A 630 -6.46 9.99 -15.90
C GLU A 630 -5.88 9.09 -16.99
N ILE A 631 -5.52 7.85 -16.65
CA ILE A 631 -5.05 6.84 -17.61
C ILE A 631 -6.17 6.42 -18.56
N GLY A 632 -7.37 6.12 -18.04
CA GLY A 632 -8.50 5.65 -18.86
C GLY A 632 -8.94 6.69 -19.89
N LEU A 633 -9.16 7.92 -19.44
CA LEU A 633 -9.60 9.04 -20.28
C LEU A 633 -8.47 9.68 -21.08
N TRP A 634 -7.21 9.46 -20.67
CA TRP A 634 -6.03 10.11 -21.25
C TRP A 634 -6.12 11.64 -21.20
N GLU A 635 -6.49 12.15 -20.02
CA GLU A 635 -6.53 13.58 -19.66
C GLU A 635 -6.30 13.74 -18.15
N ASN A 636 -5.82 14.92 -17.71
CA ASN A 636 -5.73 15.20 -16.28
C ASN A 636 -7.12 15.46 -15.68
N VAL A 637 -7.33 15.06 -14.43
CA VAL A 637 -8.49 15.49 -13.65
C VAL A 637 -8.41 17.01 -13.46
N ASN A 638 -9.51 17.71 -13.70
CA ASN A 638 -9.58 19.16 -13.65
C ASN A 638 -10.36 19.61 -12.42
N ASP A 639 -9.68 19.67 -11.29
CA ASP A 639 -10.26 20.08 -10.00
C ASP A 639 -10.64 21.57 -9.98
N SER A 640 -10.09 22.40 -10.88
CA SER A 640 -10.42 23.85 -10.93
C SER A 640 -11.88 24.13 -11.30
N ARG A 641 -12.61 23.14 -11.82
CA ARG A 641 -14.05 23.23 -12.11
C ARG A 641 -14.92 22.81 -10.93
N TYR A 642 -14.32 22.32 -9.85
CA TYR A 642 -15.04 22.09 -8.61
C TYR A 642 -15.53 23.44 -8.08
N PRO A 643 -16.84 23.64 -7.90
CA PRO A 643 -17.36 24.91 -7.43
C PRO A 643 -16.83 25.19 -6.02
N ASN A 644 -16.24 26.38 -5.80
CA ASN A 644 -15.89 26.86 -4.46
C ASN A 644 -17.19 27.08 -3.69
N TRP A 645 -17.59 26.10 -2.87
CA TRP A 645 -18.69 26.28 -1.92
C TRP A 645 -18.08 26.98 -0.70
N ASP A 646 -18.66 28.12 -0.35
CA ASP A 646 -18.34 28.96 0.81
C ASP A 646 -17.88 28.11 2.02
N ASP A 647 -16.73 28.45 2.64
CA ASP A 647 -15.93 27.72 3.66
C ASP A 647 -16.68 27.27 4.95
N ARG A 648 -18.01 27.33 4.97
CA ARG A 648 -18.86 26.87 6.06
C ARG A 648 -19.23 25.41 5.86
N GLU A 649 -18.38 24.54 6.40
CA GLU A 649 -18.51 23.07 6.40
C GLU A 649 -18.33 22.43 5.01
N GLU A 650 -17.13 22.52 4.42
CA GLU A 650 -16.75 21.65 3.29
C GLU A 650 -16.81 20.19 3.79
N ASP A 651 -17.83 19.43 3.37
CA ASP A 651 -17.78 17.98 3.52
C ASP A 651 -16.66 17.49 2.59
N TYR A 652 -15.52 17.13 3.16
CA TYR A 652 -14.34 16.65 2.43
C TYR A 652 -14.69 15.48 1.47
N TYR A 653 -15.82 14.79 1.66
CA TYR A 653 -16.31 13.73 0.79
C TYR A 653 -17.11 14.22 -0.43
N GLU A 654 -17.56 15.48 -0.47
CA GLU A 654 -18.27 16.06 -1.61
C GLU A 654 -17.37 16.16 -2.85
N ARG A 655 -16.11 16.54 -2.67
CA ARG A 655 -15.13 16.58 -3.77
C ARG A 655 -14.98 15.20 -4.44
N ARG A 656 -14.81 14.14 -3.64
CA ARG A 656 -14.82 12.76 -4.13
C ARG A 656 -16.10 12.44 -4.90
N THR A 657 -17.25 12.79 -4.33
CA THR A 657 -18.56 12.52 -4.94
C THR A 657 -18.72 13.25 -6.27
N TRP A 658 -18.23 14.48 -6.37
CA TRP A 658 -18.21 15.26 -7.60
C TRP A 658 -17.31 14.60 -8.65
N ILE A 659 -16.09 14.21 -8.30
CA ILE A 659 -15.18 13.48 -9.21
C ILE A 659 -15.88 12.22 -9.75
N CYS A 660 -16.48 11.41 -8.88
CA CYS A 660 -17.22 10.23 -9.32
C CYS A 660 -18.32 10.57 -10.33
N LYS A 661 -19.14 11.59 -10.07
CA LYS A 661 -20.24 12.02 -10.96
C LYS A 661 -19.75 12.55 -12.31
N GLN A 662 -18.62 13.27 -12.34
CA GLN A 662 -18.12 13.88 -13.57
C GLN A 662 -17.37 12.88 -14.46
N TYR A 663 -16.66 11.93 -13.87
CA TYR A 663 -15.69 11.11 -14.61
C TYR A 663 -16.12 9.66 -14.82
N LEU A 664 -16.89 9.03 -13.92
CA LEU A 664 -17.16 7.59 -14.02
C LEU A 664 -17.95 7.19 -15.26
N ASP A 665 -18.98 7.95 -15.65
CA ASP A 665 -19.75 7.64 -16.86
C ASP A 665 -18.90 7.76 -18.14
N ARG A 666 -17.96 8.72 -18.15
CA ARG A 666 -17.01 8.88 -19.25
C ARG A 666 -16.01 7.74 -19.29
N VAL A 667 -15.49 7.32 -18.13
CA VAL A 667 -14.60 6.17 -18.02
C VAL A 667 -15.32 4.91 -18.48
N ARG A 668 -16.58 4.71 -18.08
CA ARG A 668 -17.41 3.58 -18.53
C ARG A 668 -17.57 3.55 -20.04
N TRP A 669 -17.85 4.70 -20.65
CA TRP A 669 -17.94 4.81 -22.11
C TRP A 669 -16.63 4.51 -22.83
N GLN A 670 -15.49 4.96 -22.27
CA GLN A 670 -14.18 4.87 -22.91
C GLN A 670 -13.46 3.53 -22.67
N CYS A 671 -13.63 2.95 -21.49
CA CYS A 671 -12.84 1.82 -20.98
C CYS A 671 -13.70 0.60 -20.59
N GLY A 672 -15.04 0.73 -20.63
CA GLY A 672 -15.98 -0.33 -20.25
C GLY A 672 -16.32 -0.35 -18.76
N ASP A 673 -17.36 -1.12 -18.43
CA ASP A 673 -17.90 -1.24 -17.06
C ASP A 673 -16.87 -1.75 -16.05
N THR A 674 -16.12 -2.80 -16.41
CA THR A 674 -15.12 -3.42 -15.53
C THR A 674 -14.07 -2.42 -15.06
N TYR A 675 -13.56 -1.58 -15.96
CA TYR A 675 -12.57 -0.56 -15.61
C TYR A 675 -13.18 0.55 -14.74
N ALA A 676 -14.41 0.98 -15.04
CA ALA A 676 -15.12 1.98 -14.25
C ALA A 676 -15.44 1.48 -12.83
N ASP A 677 -15.82 0.21 -12.68
CA ASP A 677 -16.08 -0.41 -11.38
C ASP A 677 -14.81 -0.53 -10.53
N VAL A 678 -13.66 -0.82 -11.17
CA VAL A 678 -12.34 -0.75 -10.53
C VAL A 678 -12.05 0.64 -9.99
N VAL A 679 -12.21 1.68 -10.83
CA VAL A 679 -12.00 3.07 -10.42
C VAL A 679 -12.91 3.45 -9.25
N LEU A 680 -14.20 3.11 -9.34
CA LEU A 680 -15.15 3.35 -8.26
C LEU A 680 -14.76 2.64 -6.96
N GLY A 681 -14.32 1.38 -7.05
CA GLY A 681 -13.83 0.61 -5.91
C GLY A 681 -12.65 1.30 -5.21
N CYS A 682 -11.69 1.82 -5.98
CA CYS A 682 -10.56 2.59 -5.45
C CYS A 682 -11.00 3.88 -4.73
N LEU A 683 -11.92 4.64 -5.34
CA LEU A 683 -12.36 5.93 -4.79
C LEU A 683 -13.24 5.77 -3.54
N MET A 684 -14.02 4.69 -3.47
CA MET A 684 -14.94 4.41 -2.36
C MET A 684 -14.34 3.55 -1.26
N ILE A 685 -13.01 3.39 -1.25
CA ILE A 685 -12.31 2.60 -0.23
C ILE A 685 -12.60 3.13 1.18
N ASP A 686 -12.82 2.20 2.11
CA ASP A 686 -12.94 2.53 3.54
C ASP A 686 -11.54 2.83 4.11
N SER A 687 -11.47 3.79 5.02
CA SER A 687 -10.23 4.17 5.71
C SER A 687 -10.28 3.92 7.22
N SER A 688 -11.22 3.06 7.67
CA SER A 688 -11.30 2.57 9.05
C SER A 688 -10.01 1.86 9.48
N ASP A 689 -9.75 1.85 10.80
CA ASP A 689 -8.56 1.26 11.43
C ASP A 689 -8.72 -0.19 11.85
N ASP A 690 -9.93 -0.74 11.78
CA ASP A 690 -10.18 -2.06 12.30
C ASP A 690 -9.59 -3.17 11.41
N GLY A 691 -9.36 -4.34 12.01
CA GLY A 691 -8.76 -5.48 11.29
C GLY A 691 -9.62 -6.00 10.13
N ILE A 692 -10.93 -5.74 10.16
CA ILE A 692 -11.88 -6.15 9.12
C ILE A 692 -11.72 -5.26 7.89
N ALA A 693 -11.59 -3.94 8.10
CA ALA A 693 -11.34 -2.96 7.06
C ALA A 693 -10.02 -3.27 6.35
N LYS A 694 -8.93 -3.53 7.09
CA LYS A 694 -7.65 -3.91 6.49
C LYS A 694 -7.69 -5.23 5.71
N ALA A 695 -8.44 -6.24 6.17
CA ALA A 695 -8.64 -7.46 5.40
C ALA A 695 -9.42 -7.17 4.11
N SER A 696 -10.45 -6.33 4.21
CA SER A 696 -11.26 -5.87 3.07
C SER A 696 -10.45 -5.04 2.06
N GLU A 697 -9.51 -4.20 2.53
CA GLU A 697 -8.58 -3.44 1.68
C GLU A 697 -7.68 -4.39 0.88
N ARG A 698 -7.13 -5.43 1.51
CA ARG A 698 -6.27 -6.42 0.83
C ARG A 698 -7.07 -7.20 -0.23
N GLU A 699 -8.28 -7.64 0.12
CA GLU A 699 -9.17 -8.31 -0.83
C GLU A 699 -9.53 -7.38 -2.00
N LEU A 700 -9.80 -6.10 -1.73
CA LEU A 700 -10.07 -5.09 -2.75
C LEU A 700 -8.86 -4.92 -3.70
N CYS A 701 -7.64 -4.83 -3.18
CA CYS A 701 -6.42 -4.73 -3.99
C CYS A 701 -6.27 -5.91 -4.97
N VAL A 702 -6.47 -7.15 -4.51
CA VAL A 702 -6.41 -8.32 -5.41
C VAL A 702 -7.57 -8.29 -6.40
N LYS A 703 -8.77 -7.93 -5.95
CA LYS A 703 -9.95 -7.84 -6.83
C LYS A 703 -9.71 -6.85 -7.96
N ILE A 704 -9.14 -5.68 -7.66
CA ILE A 704 -8.80 -4.65 -8.66
C ILE A 704 -7.89 -5.22 -9.74
N ILE A 705 -6.85 -5.97 -9.36
CA ILE A 705 -5.95 -6.63 -10.33
C ILE A 705 -6.73 -7.62 -11.19
N ALA A 706 -7.51 -8.51 -10.56
CA ALA A 706 -8.27 -9.54 -11.24
C ALA A 706 -9.32 -8.97 -12.21
N ASP A 707 -9.90 -7.82 -11.90
CA ASP A 707 -10.87 -7.13 -12.75
C ASP A 707 -10.16 -6.43 -13.92
N LEU A 708 -9.00 -5.79 -13.69
CA LEU A 708 -8.19 -5.19 -14.75
C LEU A 708 -7.62 -6.22 -15.74
N GLU A 709 -7.33 -7.45 -15.30
CA GLU A 709 -6.95 -8.57 -16.20
C GLU A 709 -8.03 -8.92 -17.23
N ASN A 710 -9.30 -8.58 -16.96
CA ASN A 710 -10.41 -8.81 -17.87
C ASN A 710 -10.65 -7.63 -18.82
N CYS A 711 -9.91 -6.53 -18.67
CA CYS A 711 -10.00 -5.37 -19.58
C CYS A 711 -9.17 -5.65 -20.84
N GLN A 712 -9.85 -5.81 -21.97
CA GLN A 712 -9.24 -6.06 -23.30
C GLN A 712 -9.68 -4.95 -24.27
N ALA A 713 -8.77 -4.58 -25.18
CA ALA A 713 -8.91 -3.43 -26.07
C ALA A 713 -9.68 -3.74 -27.36
#